data_AF-A0A9E1UYZ6-F1
#
_entry.id   AF-A0A9E1UYZ6-F1
#
_cell.length_a   1.000
_cell.length_b   1.000
_cell.length_c   1.000
_cell.angle_alpha   90.00
_cell.angle_beta   90.00
_cell.angle_gamma   90.00
#
_symmetry.space_group_name_H-M   'P 1'
#
loop_
_entity.id
_entity.type
_entity.pdbx_description
1 polymer ?
#
loop_
_entity_poly.entity_id
_entity_poly.type
_entity_poly.pdbx_seq_one_letter_code
_entity_poly.pdbx_strand_id
1 'polypeptide(L)'
;YTGQELVSYPLLRYHAIHYPVAGPYPGGNLRPEGWIDLFLQVFRARGKQLIGTVNLYTLPELDLLPSRIDALIDAGMFTRNAQGDLVSGWGGYVPNPAHPEVRSAFLKHVGEVLRRYGPNPAFGGIDIWLNPTWAFKSLEHGYDDVAVAQFAAETGVVVPGGKGRERFPARHAFLTGPALDSWLAWRAKKTTETVAAITRQATAIRPGLRVFLPLPVSPADTTDPAAHYYRNLGMDVAALGKLPNLVLVARRNPAAYRHQKHWDTAETRHDEALFDRANTAVFQAPGQAASASYLTYFESFNDSLKPDPYSGYFQNADVKAHGRFFLREFAYCLATMDTTRMLIGAQPLGTAGRDKVTREFARAYCALPAVPFQDVAGAGDPATVRWGDTKEGPYVYAVNTLCFPVAVTCRFSRDAQGIELGTGMATQTEGKALVIELAPFQLRSFRFPPQSQTRPTRMETRIPAETVAWFAERVATVETGLKAVADTGTDVAALSQHLTALRKACASGAYAEAHRLLFAKAIMELGKLREAAAQGYLKEQAQMLARSAYAVNCGQGGGTFYRGKKGTLFFPDQPFKAGGYGYVGSYKSVTRSVAGLVGTTDPTLFASEAYDFSRYRFTVKPGTYTVRLHLKVGYKPGAKPDVFVFNLDIEGKRVLDKADLFLLGGSDFKKAVMREFPGIAVTDGVLDLDFGAVAGHSSTARLCNAIEIIPAK
;
A
#
# COMPACT_ATOMS: atom_id res chain seq x y z
N TYR A 1 28.18 5.03 9.48
CA TYR A 1 27.06 5.67 10.18
C TYR A 1 26.48 6.78 9.31
N THR A 2 25.19 6.73 9.00
CA THR A 2 24.49 7.54 7.99
C THR A 2 23.98 8.91 8.48
N GLY A 3 24.40 9.37 9.67
CA GLY A 3 23.97 10.68 10.20
C GLY A 3 22.57 10.66 10.82
N GLN A 4 22.23 9.61 11.57
CA GLN A 4 20.91 9.47 12.20
C GLN A 4 20.77 10.46 13.37
N GLU A 5 19.68 11.24 13.36
CA GLU A 5 19.27 12.16 14.44
C GLU A 5 18.17 11.56 15.33
N LEU A 6 17.48 10.53 14.82
CA LEU A 6 16.25 9.97 15.38
C LEU A 6 16.23 8.45 15.25
N VAL A 7 15.71 7.76 16.28
CA VAL A 7 15.34 6.34 16.21
C VAL A 7 13.87 6.17 16.61
N SER A 8 13.15 5.30 15.91
CA SER A 8 11.81 4.84 16.31
C SER A 8 11.92 3.39 16.75
N TYR A 9 11.36 3.07 17.92
CA TYR A 9 11.46 1.73 18.49
C TYR A 9 10.15 1.31 19.14
N PRO A 10 9.65 0.08 18.89
CA PRO A 10 8.42 -0.41 19.51
C PRO A 10 8.53 -0.53 21.02
N LEU A 11 7.71 0.23 21.75
CA LEU A 11 7.54 0.12 23.21
C LEU A 11 6.26 -0.65 23.57
N LEU A 12 5.29 -0.68 22.65
CA LEU A 12 4.13 -1.57 22.69
C LEU A 12 4.07 -2.31 21.36
N ARG A 13 4.17 -3.65 21.36
CA ARG A 13 4.32 -4.45 20.13
C ARG A 13 3.45 -5.69 20.15
N TYR A 14 2.54 -5.80 19.19
CA TYR A 14 1.61 -6.91 18.99
C TYR A 14 0.69 -7.12 20.21
N HIS A 15 1.07 -7.98 21.14
CA HIS A 15 0.41 -8.20 22.44
C HIS A 15 1.35 -7.88 23.62
N ALA A 16 2.59 -7.44 23.36
CA ALA A 16 3.62 -7.23 24.35
C ALA A 16 3.74 -5.74 24.75
N ILE A 17 4.03 -5.54 26.03
CA ILE A 17 4.43 -4.27 26.63
C ILE A 17 5.94 -4.29 26.87
N HIS A 18 6.67 -3.18 26.70
CA HIS A 18 8.11 -3.12 26.99
C HIS A 18 8.47 -2.16 28.13
N TYR A 19 7.51 -1.84 29.00
CA TYR A 19 7.77 -1.16 30.27
C TYR A 19 7.65 -2.17 31.44
N PRO A 20 8.38 -1.97 32.55
CA PRO A 20 8.34 -2.88 33.70
C PRO A 20 6.95 -2.99 34.33
N VAL A 21 6.45 -4.22 34.45
CA VAL A 21 5.25 -4.60 35.20
C VAL A 21 5.58 -5.87 35.99
N ALA A 22 5.05 -6.01 37.20
CA ALA A 22 5.22 -7.21 38.01
C ALA A 22 4.47 -8.40 37.39
N GLY A 23 5.16 -9.50 37.10
CA GLY A 23 4.56 -10.74 36.58
C GLY A 23 4.78 -11.02 35.08
N PRO A 24 4.75 -10.03 34.16
CA PRO A 24 5.11 -10.24 32.76
C PRO A 24 6.55 -9.79 32.46
N TYR A 25 7.43 -10.74 32.15
CA TYR A 25 8.69 -10.45 31.48
C TYR A 25 8.49 -10.59 29.96
N PRO A 26 8.49 -9.50 29.18
CA PRO A 26 8.18 -9.57 27.76
C PRO A 26 9.47 -9.86 26.98
N GLY A 27 9.69 -11.14 26.70
CA GLY A 27 10.58 -11.60 25.64
C GLY A 27 11.76 -12.41 26.16
N GLY A 28 11.86 -13.66 25.70
CA GLY A 28 12.99 -14.53 25.98
C GLY A 28 14.30 -14.13 25.30
N ASN A 29 14.78 -12.88 25.40
CA ASN A 29 16.17 -12.49 25.12
C ASN A 29 16.57 -11.03 25.53
N LEU A 30 17.80 -10.91 26.07
CA LEU A 30 18.80 -9.80 26.06
C LEU A 30 18.47 -8.38 26.59
N ARG A 31 17.25 -8.03 27.02
CA ARG A 31 16.96 -6.65 27.47
C ARG A 31 16.90 -6.56 29.00
N PRO A 32 17.90 -5.96 29.68
CA PRO A 32 17.86 -5.80 31.13
C PRO A 32 16.80 -4.77 31.54
N GLU A 33 16.36 -4.81 32.80
CA GLU A 33 15.52 -3.74 33.36
C GLU A 33 16.19 -2.36 33.17
N GLY A 34 15.40 -1.32 32.89
CA GLY A 34 15.91 0.05 32.69
C GLY A 34 16.61 0.31 31.35
N TRP A 35 16.64 -0.65 30.41
CA TRP A 35 17.32 -0.46 29.12
C TRP A 35 16.82 0.74 28.30
N ILE A 36 15.53 1.11 28.41
CA ILE A 36 14.95 2.28 27.73
C ILE A 36 15.51 3.57 28.33
N ASP A 37 15.65 3.64 29.65
CA ASP A 37 16.22 4.81 30.32
C ASP A 37 17.69 4.99 29.93
N LEU A 38 18.45 3.90 29.83
CA LEU A 38 19.81 3.92 29.31
C LEU A 38 19.84 4.45 27.86
N PHE A 39 18.93 3.99 26.99
CA PHE A 39 18.82 4.50 25.62
C PHE A 39 18.56 6.01 25.62
N LEU A 40 17.60 6.49 26.41
CA LEU A 40 17.28 7.90 26.50
C LEU A 40 18.45 8.74 27.03
N GLN A 41 19.20 8.25 28.01
CA GLN A 41 20.41 8.91 28.51
C GLN A 41 21.49 9.02 27.41
N VAL A 42 21.77 7.93 26.71
CA VAL A 42 22.74 7.87 25.61
C VAL A 42 22.37 8.81 24.46
N PHE A 43 21.08 8.88 24.14
CA PHE A 43 20.54 9.72 23.08
C PHE A 43 20.59 11.20 23.48
N ARG A 44 20.17 11.52 24.70
CA ARG A 44 20.27 12.89 25.26
C ARG A 44 21.69 13.42 25.20
N ALA A 45 22.67 12.62 25.63
CA ALA A 45 24.09 12.99 25.62
C ALA A 45 24.63 13.27 24.20
N ARG A 46 23.94 12.82 23.15
CA ARG A 46 24.32 12.97 21.74
C ARG A 46 23.40 13.91 20.95
N GLY A 47 22.46 14.58 21.62
CA GLY A 47 21.45 15.42 20.95
C GLY A 47 20.49 14.63 20.05
N LYS A 48 20.31 13.33 20.30
CA LYS A 48 19.45 12.44 19.51
C LYS A 48 18.11 12.23 20.20
N GLN A 49 17.12 11.79 19.43
CA GLN A 49 15.78 11.52 19.94
C GLN A 49 15.31 10.07 19.70
N LEU A 50 14.53 9.57 20.65
CA LEU A 50 13.78 8.31 20.58
C LEU A 50 12.29 8.62 20.40
N ILE A 51 11.64 7.93 19.47
CA ILE A 51 10.19 7.86 19.35
C ILE A 51 9.72 6.47 19.76
N GLY A 52 8.80 6.41 20.73
CA GLY A 52 8.21 5.15 21.15
C GLY A 52 7.10 4.73 20.20
N THR A 53 7.23 3.58 19.53
CA THR A 53 6.19 3.05 18.64
C THR A 53 5.16 2.24 19.43
N VAL A 54 3.88 2.53 19.19
CA VAL A 54 2.70 1.81 19.66
C VAL A 54 2.12 1.03 18.48
N ASN A 55 2.34 -0.28 18.45
CA ASN A 55 1.87 -1.18 17.40
C ASN A 55 1.21 -2.43 18.01
N LEU A 56 0.08 -2.24 18.70
CA LEU A 56 -0.68 -3.31 19.34
C LEU A 56 -1.74 -3.89 18.39
N TYR A 57 -1.65 -5.18 18.07
CA TYR A 57 -2.67 -5.93 17.33
C TYR A 57 -3.81 -6.44 18.22
N THR A 58 -3.51 -6.57 19.51
CA THR A 58 -4.47 -6.88 20.58
C THR A 58 -3.98 -6.24 21.86
N LEU A 59 -4.79 -6.29 22.91
CA LEU A 59 -4.38 -5.84 24.25
C LEU A 59 -3.81 -7.03 25.03
N PRO A 60 -2.73 -6.84 25.82
CA PRO A 60 -2.14 -7.92 26.62
C PRO A 60 -3.15 -8.67 27.48
N GLU A 61 -4.12 -7.97 28.07
CA GLU A 61 -5.15 -8.54 28.94
C GLU A 61 -6.17 -9.42 28.21
N LEU A 62 -6.30 -9.25 26.89
CA LEU A 62 -7.22 -10.02 26.05
C LEU A 62 -6.58 -11.28 25.47
N ASP A 63 -5.25 -11.32 25.37
CA ASP A 63 -4.49 -12.41 24.74
C ASP A 63 -3.85 -13.36 25.77
N LEU A 64 -3.32 -12.80 26.88
CA LEU A 64 -2.52 -13.56 27.85
C LEU A 64 -3.35 -14.37 28.86
N LEU A 65 -4.68 -14.34 28.78
CA LEU A 65 -5.61 -15.04 29.69
C LEU A 65 -6.61 -15.91 28.90
N PRO A 66 -6.16 -17.02 28.27
CA PRO A 66 -7.00 -17.83 27.38
C PRO A 66 -8.23 -18.43 28.09
N SER A 67 -8.15 -18.68 29.40
CA SER A 67 -9.29 -19.16 30.20
C SER A 67 -10.46 -18.17 30.32
N ARG A 68 -10.25 -16.90 29.95
CA ARG A 68 -11.29 -15.86 29.99
C ARG A 68 -11.91 -15.57 28.63
N ILE A 69 -11.49 -16.25 27.56
CA ILE A 69 -11.84 -15.85 26.20
C ILE A 69 -13.35 -15.83 25.96
N ASP A 70 -14.09 -16.85 26.46
CA ASP A 70 -15.55 -16.92 26.30
C ASP A 70 -16.24 -15.77 27.03
N ALA A 71 -15.83 -15.46 28.27
CA ALA A 71 -16.37 -14.34 29.03
C ALA A 71 -16.07 -12.98 28.34
N LEU A 72 -14.93 -12.85 27.68
CA LEU A 72 -14.58 -11.64 26.92
C LEU A 72 -15.39 -11.52 25.62
N ILE A 73 -15.67 -12.66 24.95
CA ILE A 73 -16.56 -12.72 23.80
C ILE A 73 -17.98 -12.32 24.19
N ASP A 74 -18.50 -12.86 25.30
CA ASP A 74 -19.82 -12.56 25.83
C ASP A 74 -19.95 -11.10 26.25
N ALA A 75 -18.88 -10.50 26.76
CA ALA A 75 -18.80 -9.08 27.08
C ALA A 75 -18.73 -8.17 25.83
N GLY A 76 -18.62 -8.71 24.61
CA GLY A 76 -18.57 -7.91 23.38
C GLY A 76 -17.24 -7.18 23.16
N MET A 77 -16.16 -7.67 23.78
CA MET A 77 -14.82 -7.08 23.70
C MET A 77 -14.16 -7.21 22.32
N PHE A 78 -14.71 -8.07 21.46
CA PHE A 78 -14.19 -8.35 20.12
C PHE A 78 -15.20 -7.96 19.03
N THR A 79 -14.68 -7.54 17.89
CA THR A 79 -15.54 -7.10 16.78
C THR A 79 -16.06 -8.26 15.94
N ARG A 80 -17.21 -8.05 15.29
CA ARG A 80 -17.84 -9.01 14.38
C ARG A 80 -17.96 -8.46 12.95
N ASN A 81 -17.87 -9.38 11.98
CA ASN A 81 -18.09 -9.10 10.56
C ASN A 81 -19.60 -9.06 10.20
N ALA A 82 -19.89 -8.87 8.92
CA ALA A 82 -21.26 -8.82 8.38
C ALA A 82 -22.09 -10.10 8.60
N GLN A 83 -21.45 -11.25 8.83
CA GLN A 83 -22.10 -12.54 9.07
C GLN A 83 -22.24 -12.85 10.57
N GLY A 84 -21.72 -11.99 11.44
CA GLY A 84 -21.71 -12.19 12.88
C GLY A 84 -20.55 -13.03 13.40
N ASP A 85 -19.56 -13.32 12.56
CA ASP A 85 -18.36 -14.05 12.99
C ASP A 85 -17.37 -13.13 13.66
N LEU A 86 -16.68 -13.67 14.67
CA LEU A 86 -15.56 -12.98 15.30
C LEU A 86 -14.45 -12.77 14.26
N VAL A 87 -13.91 -11.55 14.22
CA VAL A 87 -12.80 -11.24 13.34
C VAL A 87 -11.49 -11.65 14.02
N SER A 88 -10.69 -12.46 13.35
CA SER A 88 -9.38 -12.89 13.83
C SER A 88 -8.25 -12.19 13.07
N GLY A 89 -7.14 -11.93 13.76
CA GLY A 89 -5.92 -11.37 13.21
C GLY A 89 -4.67 -12.05 13.78
N TRP A 90 -3.50 -11.46 13.56
CA TRP A 90 -2.21 -12.03 13.98
C TRP A 90 -2.04 -12.17 15.50
N GLY A 91 -2.84 -11.44 16.29
CA GLY A 91 -2.84 -11.49 17.76
C GLY A 91 -4.15 -12.04 18.34
N GLY A 92 -4.79 -13.01 17.67
CA GLY A 92 -6.07 -13.58 18.11
C GLY A 92 -7.28 -12.77 17.64
N TYR A 93 -8.37 -12.78 18.42
CA TYR A 93 -9.56 -12.02 18.08
C TYR A 93 -9.31 -10.51 18.13
N VAL A 94 -9.84 -9.80 17.14
CA VAL A 94 -9.66 -8.36 16.97
C VAL A 94 -10.50 -7.60 18.00
N PRO A 95 -9.89 -6.78 18.87
CA PRO A 95 -10.64 -6.03 19.87
C PRO A 95 -11.62 -5.03 19.24
N ASN A 96 -12.72 -4.78 19.93
CA ASN A 96 -13.74 -3.84 19.50
C ASN A 96 -13.31 -2.40 19.87
N PRO A 97 -12.97 -1.53 18.89
CA PRO A 97 -12.47 -0.18 19.18
C PRO A 97 -13.54 0.75 19.77
N ALA A 98 -14.83 0.41 19.69
CA ALA A 98 -15.92 1.14 20.33
C ALA A 98 -16.20 0.67 21.77
N HIS A 99 -15.70 -0.50 22.17
CA HIS A 99 -15.96 -1.02 23.51
C HIS A 99 -15.27 -0.14 24.58
N PRO A 100 -15.98 0.38 25.60
CA PRO A 100 -15.42 1.35 26.55
C PRO A 100 -14.20 0.81 27.30
N GLU A 101 -14.24 -0.46 27.73
CA GLU A 101 -13.13 -1.08 28.45
C GLU A 101 -11.90 -1.33 27.55
N VAL A 102 -12.09 -1.75 26.30
CA VAL A 102 -11.01 -1.91 25.33
C VAL A 102 -10.32 -0.57 25.09
N ARG A 103 -11.10 0.49 24.84
CA ARG A 103 -10.57 1.85 24.65
C ARG A 103 -9.83 2.34 25.89
N SER A 104 -10.37 2.11 27.08
CA SER A 104 -9.76 2.51 28.35
C SER A 104 -8.43 1.79 28.60
N ALA A 105 -8.39 0.47 28.40
CA ALA A 105 -7.17 -0.33 28.52
C ALA A 105 -6.09 0.11 27.52
N PHE A 106 -6.44 0.33 26.26
CA PHE A 106 -5.51 0.88 25.26
C PHE A 106 -4.91 2.23 25.71
N LEU A 107 -5.76 3.18 26.12
CA LEU A 107 -5.32 4.50 26.60
C LEU A 107 -4.47 4.42 27.88
N LYS A 108 -4.69 3.40 28.72
CA LYS A 108 -3.86 3.14 29.91
C LYS A 108 -2.44 2.73 29.52
N HIS A 109 -2.27 1.83 28.56
CA HIS A 109 -0.93 1.43 28.10
C HIS A 109 -0.17 2.59 27.45
N VAL A 110 -0.86 3.37 26.60
CA VAL A 110 -0.28 4.57 25.98
C VAL A 110 0.12 5.58 27.05
N GLY A 111 -0.79 5.83 28.01
CA GLY A 111 -0.54 6.72 29.14
C GLY A 111 0.66 6.30 29.99
N GLU A 112 0.87 5.00 30.19
CA GLU A 112 2.00 4.49 30.98
C GLU A 112 3.35 4.71 30.29
N VAL A 113 3.42 4.52 28.97
CA VAL A 113 4.61 4.86 28.17
C VAL A 113 4.90 6.36 28.26
N LEU A 114 3.88 7.20 28.07
CA LEU A 114 4.01 8.66 28.14
C LEU A 114 4.46 9.11 29.52
N ARG A 115 3.85 8.59 30.59
CA ARG A 115 4.17 8.94 31.99
C ARG A 115 5.62 8.60 32.34
N ARG A 116 6.11 7.43 31.92
CA ARG A 116 7.49 7.00 32.22
C ARG A 116 8.55 7.77 31.45
N TYR A 117 8.36 7.90 30.14
CA TYR A 117 9.44 8.34 29.26
C TYR A 117 9.25 9.76 28.74
N GLY A 118 8.02 10.26 28.66
CA GLY A 118 7.67 11.58 28.16
C GLY A 118 8.37 12.76 28.87
N PRO A 119 8.64 12.72 30.19
CA PRO A 119 9.41 13.78 30.84
C PRO A 119 10.85 13.93 30.31
N ASN A 120 11.45 12.87 29.74
CA ASN A 120 12.83 12.91 29.27
C ASN A 120 12.95 13.70 27.94
N PRO A 121 13.82 14.74 27.84
CA PRO A 121 13.99 15.52 26.62
C PRO A 121 14.38 14.73 25.36
N ALA A 122 15.08 13.60 25.52
CA ALA A 122 15.42 12.72 24.40
C ALA A 122 14.24 11.86 23.93
N PHE A 123 13.15 11.77 24.68
CA PHE A 123 11.92 11.14 24.20
C PHE A 123 11.13 12.16 23.37
N GLY A 124 11.19 12.03 22.05
CA GLY A 124 10.59 13.01 21.12
C GLY A 124 9.07 12.88 20.98
N GLY A 125 8.48 11.78 21.43
CA GLY A 125 7.06 11.51 21.26
C GLY A 125 6.74 10.03 21.07
N ILE A 126 5.51 9.76 20.65
CA ILE A 126 5.05 8.41 20.30
C ILE A 126 4.56 8.34 18.85
N ASP A 127 4.74 7.18 18.23
CA ASP A 127 4.25 6.83 16.91
C ASP A 127 3.17 5.75 17.04
N ILE A 128 1.93 6.05 16.65
CA ILE A 128 0.78 5.17 16.86
C ILE A 128 0.38 4.53 15.53
N TRP A 129 0.73 3.27 15.37
CA TRP A 129 0.41 2.53 14.16
C TRP A 129 -1.08 2.20 14.12
N LEU A 130 -1.69 2.44 12.96
CA LEU A 130 -3.09 2.14 12.70
C LEU A 130 -3.37 0.64 12.84
N ASN A 131 -4.10 0.29 13.90
CA ASN A 131 -4.49 -1.06 14.24
C ASN A 131 -5.97 -1.13 14.64
N PRO A 132 -6.64 -2.26 14.35
CA PRO A 132 -8.07 -2.39 14.62
C PRO A 132 -8.40 -2.39 16.13
N THR A 133 -7.39 -2.56 16.99
CA THR A 133 -7.48 -2.47 18.45
C THR A 133 -8.05 -1.15 18.97
N TRP A 134 -7.80 -0.04 18.26
CA TRP A 134 -8.14 1.31 18.74
C TRP A 134 -8.85 2.18 17.70
N ALA A 135 -8.90 1.74 16.43
CA ALA A 135 -9.57 2.42 15.34
C ALA A 135 -10.34 1.42 14.49
N PHE A 136 -11.37 1.89 13.81
CA PHE A 136 -11.96 1.15 12.71
C PHE A 136 -10.98 1.11 11.53
N LYS A 137 -10.81 -0.04 10.85
CA LYS A 137 -9.79 -0.20 9.79
C LYS A 137 -10.34 -0.68 8.45
N SER A 138 -11.59 -1.13 8.39
CA SER A 138 -12.32 -1.39 7.15
C SER A 138 -13.82 -1.31 7.39
N LEU A 139 -14.64 -1.33 6.34
CA LEU A 139 -16.09 -1.55 6.44
C LEU A 139 -16.47 -3.03 6.57
N GLU A 140 -15.50 -3.94 6.69
CA GLU A 140 -15.79 -5.38 6.76
C GLU A 140 -16.18 -5.83 8.18
N HIS A 141 -15.95 -4.98 9.19
CA HIS A 141 -16.20 -5.28 10.60
C HIS A 141 -16.69 -4.07 11.40
N GLY A 142 -17.12 -4.32 12.64
CA GLY A 142 -17.73 -3.32 13.53
C GLY A 142 -19.24 -3.47 13.67
N TYR A 143 -19.80 -4.63 13.32
CA TYR A 143 -21.25 -4.92 13.33
C TYR A 143 -21.71 -5.65 14.59
N ASP A 144 -20.83 -5.71 15.60
CA ASP A 144 -21.12 -6.24 16.92
C ASP A 144 -22.19 -5.42 17.66
N ASP A 145 -22.83 -6.05 18.65
CA ASP A 145 -23.97 -5.43 19.36
C ASP A 145 -23.57 -4.17 20.11
N VAL A 146 -22.36 -4.11 20.67
CA VAL A 146 -21.88 -2.96 21.45
C VAL A 146 -21.69 -1.74 20.56
N ALA A 147 -20.99 -1.86 19.43
CA ALA A 147 -20.77 -0.74 18.52
C ALA A 147 -22.10 -0.24 17.92
N VAL A 148 -22.96 -1.15 17.49
CA VAL A 148 -24.27 -0.80 16.89
C VAL A 148 -25.20 -0.16 17.92
N ALA A 149 -25.24 -0.66 19.15
CA ALA A 149 -26.05 -0.07 20.22
C ALA A 149 -25.58 1.35 20.58
N GLN A 150 -24.27 1.58 20.69
CA GLN A 150 -23.73 2.91 20.94
C GLN A 150 -24.05 3.88 19.78
N PHE A 151 -23.91 3.43 18.54
CA PHE A 151 -24.27 4.24 17.38
C PHE A 151 -25.75 4.61 17.39
N ALA A 152 -26.65 3.65 17.60
CA ALA A 152 -28.08 3.91 17.67
C ALA A 152 -28.43 4.89 18.80
N ALA A 153 -27.81 4.74 19.98
CA ALA A 153 -28.02 5.62 21.11
C ALA A 153 -27.52 7.05 20.88
N GLU A 154 -26.35 7.22 20.25
CA GLU A 154 -25.71 8.53 20.07
C GLU A 154 -26.23 9.30 18.85
N THR A 155 -26.81 8.60 17.87
CA THR A 155 -27.29 9.22 16.61
C THR A 155 -28.81 9.23 16.48
N GLY A 156 -29.52 8.41 17.27
CA GLY A 156 -30.96 8.19 17.12
C GLY A 156 -31.34 7.31 15.92
N VAL A 157 -30.36 6.79 15.16
CA VAL A 157 -30.62 5.91 14.02
C VAL A 157 -31.08 4.53 14.50
N VAL A 158 -32.25 4.10 14.03
CA VAL A 158 -32.78 2.76 14.32
C VAL A 158 -32.16 1.75 13.37
N VAL A 159 -31.38 0.81 13.90
CA VAL A 159 -30.71 -0.22 13.10
C VAL A 159 -31.54 -1.53 13.09
N PRO A 160 -31.87 -2.09 11.92
CA PRO A 160 -32.67 -3.32 11.82
C PRO A 160 -31.89 -4.56 12.28
N GLY A 161 -32.61 -5.67 12.56
CA GLY A 161 -31.99 -7.00 12.68
C GLY A 161 -32.47 -7.89 13.83
N GLY A 162 -33.17 -7.38 14.85
CA GLY A 162 -33.66 -8.24 15.95
C GLY A 162 -32.54 -8.85 16.80
N LYS A 163 -32.77 -10.05 17.37
CA LYS A 163 -31.88 -10.71 18.37
C LYS A 163 -31.10 -11.92 17.86
N GLY A 164 -31.41 -12.47 16.69
CA GLY A 164 -30.77 -13.68 16.15
C GLY A 164 -29.57 -13.38 15.25
N ARG A 165 -28.94 -14.41 14.69
CA ARG A 165 -27.71 -14.28 13.87
C ARG A 165 -27.98 -13.61 12.52
N GLU A 166 -29.20 -13.72 12.01
CA GLU A 166 -29.71 -12.99 10.85
C GLU A 166 -29.64 -11.46 11.00
N ARG A 167 -29.48 -10.97 12.25
CA ARG A 167 -29.30 -9.53 12.51
C ARG A 167 -28.06 -8.97 11.83
N PHE A 168 -26.95 -9.71 11.78
CA PHE A 168 -25.69 -9.17 11.29
C PHE A 168 -25.74 -8.81 9.80
N PRO A 169 -26.24 -9.68 8.90
CA PRO A 169 -26.42 -9.30 7.50
C PRO A 169 -27.39 -8.13 7.30
N ALA A 170 -28.50 -8.09 8.05
CA ALA A 170 -29.49 -7.02 7.97
C ALA A 170 -28.92 -5.66 8.42
N ARG A 171 -28.18 -5.66 9.55
CA ARG A 171 -27.46 -4.48 10.05
C ARG A 171 -26.42 -4.01 9.05
N HIS A 172 -25.61 -4.92 8.54
CA HIS A 172 -24.59 -4.60 7.55
C HIS A 172 -25.22 -3.94 6.33
N ALA A 173 -26.22 -4.56 5.71
CA ALA A 173 -26.91 -4.01 4.54
C ALA A 173 -27.47 -2.60 4.78
N PHE A 174 -27.99 -2.35 5.98
CA PHE A 174 -28.50 -1.03 6.37
C PHE A 174 -27.38 0.00 6.60
N LEU A 175 -26.37 -0.36 7.39
CA LEU A 175 -25.24 0.50 7.78
C LEU A 175 -24.26 0.77 6.65
N THR A 176 -24.21 -0.09 5.63
CA THR A 176 -23.43 0.14 4.40
C THR A 176 -24.29 0.60 3.22
N GLY A 177 -25.57 0.90 3.47
CA GLY A 177 -26.52 1.39 2.48
C GLY A 177 -27.20 2.66 3.00
N PRO A 178 -28.49 2.63 3.35
CA PRO A 178 -29.25 3.82 3.78
C PRO A 178 -28.60 4.66 4.88
N ALA A 179 -27.88 4.05 5.82
CA ALA A 179 -27.29 4.76 6.96
C ALA A 179 -25.77 5.00 6.84
N LEU A 180 -25.17 4.76 5.66
CA LEU A 180 -23.71 4.77 5.46
C LEU A 180 -23.06 6.07 5.94
N ASP A 181 -23.61 7.22 5.59
CA ASP A 181 -22.99 8.51 5.94
C ASP A 181 -22.98 8.74 7.45
N SER A 182 -24.09 8.43 8.15
CA SER A 182 -24.19 8.55 9.61
C SER A 182 -23.27 7.56 10.32
N TRP A 183 -23.19 6.33 9.79
CA TRP A 183 -22.31 5.29 10.33
C TRP A 183 -20.84 5.67 10.20
N LEU A 184 -20.41 6.15 9.02
CA LEU A 184 -19.06 6.63 8.79
C LEU A 184 -18.70 7.84 9.66
N ALA A 185 -19.63 8.80 9.79
CA ALA A 185 -19.43 9.98 10.63
C ALA A 185 -19.22 9.60 12.11
N TRP A 186 -20.03 8.67 12.61
CA TRP A 186 -19.89 8.17 13.97
C TRP A 186 -18.56 7.43 14.20
N ARG A 187 -18.16 6.55 13.28
CA ARG A 187 -16.86 5.84 13.35
C ARG A 187 -15.68 6.82 13.33
N ALA A 188 -15.73 7.82 12.45
CA ALA A 188 -14.72 8.87 12.36
C ALA A 188 -14.63 9.70 13.65
N LYS A 189 -15.77 10.04 14.25
CA LYS A 189 -15.84 10.69 15.56
C LYS A 189 -15.17 9.85 16.64
N LYS A 190 -15.48 8.56 16.75
CA LYS A 190 -14.88 7.66 17.77
C LYS A 190 -13.38 7.53 17.62
N THR A 191 -12.87 7.38 16.40
CA THR A 191 -11.42 7.35 16.15
C THR A 191 -10.76 8.68 16.55
N THR A 192 -11.38 9.81 16.18
CA THR A 192 -10.88 11.15 16.52
C THR A 192 -10.85 11.40 18.03
N GLU A 193 -11.89 10.97 18.76
CA GLU A 193 -11.94 11.04 20.23
C GLU A 193 -10.79 10.28 20.90
N THR A 194 -10.49 9.06 20.41
CA THR A 194 -9.38 8.25 20.91
C THR A 194 -8.04 8.94 20.68
N VAL A 195 -7.78 9.44 19.47
CA VAL A 195 -6.53 10.16 19.16
C VAL A 195 -6.42 11.45 19.98
N ALA A 196 -7.52 12.19 20.13
CA ALA A 196 -7.56 13.40 20.96
C ALA A 196 -7.27 13.11 22.44
N ALA A 197 -7.71 11.97 22.97
CA ALA A 197 -7.35 11.55 24.33
C ALA A 197 -5.84 11.34 24.49
N ILE A 198 -5.20 10.75 23.48
CA ILE A 198 -3.76 10.50 23.51
C ILE A 198 -2.96 11.81 23.39
N THR A 199 -3.36 12.73 22.51
CA THR A 199 -2.70 14.04 22.40
C THR A 199 -2.86 14.86 23.69
N ARG A 200 -4.01 14.77 24.36
CA ARG A 200 -4.20 15.38 25.69
C ARG A 200 -3.26 14.77 26.73
N GLN A 201 -3.14 13.45 26.79
CA GLN A 201 -2.18 12.78 27.69
C GLN A 201 -0.74 13.23 27.42
N ALA A 202 -0.31 13.25 26.15
CA ALA A 202 1.04 13.68 25.79
C ALA A 202 1.29 15.15 26.19
N THR A 203 0.33 16.04 25.94
CA THR A 203 0.42 17.47 26.29
C THR A 203 0.49 17.67 27.80
N ALA A 204 -0.26 16.89 28.58
CA ALA A 204 -0.23 16.94 30.05
C ALA A 204 1.12 16.49 30.63
N ILE A 205 1.83 15.58 29.96
CA ILE A 205 3.18 15.17 30.36
C ILE A 205 4.21 16.24 30.05
N ARG A 206 4.19 16.77 28.81
CA ARG A 206 5.10 17.83 28.38
C ARG A 206 4.48 18.63 27.24
N PRO A 207 4.30 19.95 27.37
CA PRO A 207 3.85 20.79 26.27
C PRO A 207 4.73 20.60 25.03
N GLY A 208 4.09 20.36 23.87
CA GLY A 208 4.79 20.12 22.60
C GLY A 208 5.28 18.68 22.38
N LEU A 209 5.06 17.74 23.32
CA LEU A 209 5.35 16.32 23.09
C LEU A 209 4.46 15.78 21.96
N ARG A 210 5.09 15.30 20.88
CA ARG A 210 4.40 14.98 19.64
C ARG A 210 3.77 13.58 19.67
N VAL A 211 2.61 13.48 19.03
CA VAL A 211 1.98 12.22 18.67
C VAL A 211 2.04 12.11 17.15
N PHE A 212 2.63 11.05 16.65
CA PHE A 212 2.73 10.76 15.22
C PHE A 212 1.71 9.68 14.86
N LEU A 213 0.93 9.91 13.80
CA LEU A 213 -0.06 8.97 13.30
C LEU A 213 0.26 8.61 11.84
N PRO A 214 0.93 7.46 11.58
CA PRO A 214 1.22 7.02 10.23
C PRO A 214 -0.02 6.45 9.58
N LEU A 215 -0.42 7.06 8.48
CA LEU A 215 -1.49 6.58 7.62
C LEU A 215 -0.89 6.11 6.29
N PRO A 216 -1.31 4.96 5.75
CA PRO A 216 -0.85 4.51 4.43
C PRO A 216 -1.14 5.60 3.41
N VAL A 217 -0.14 6.04 2.64
CA VAL A 217 -0.42 6.85 1.44
C VAL A 217 -1.44 6.08 0.59
N SER A 218 -2.49 6.79 0.21
CA SER A 218 -3.71 6.22 -0.37
C SER A 218 -3.41 5.31 -1.57
N PRO A 219 -4.19 4.23 -1.78
CA PRO A 219 -3.96 3.35 -2.93
C PRO A 219 -4.15 4.09 -4.26
N ALA A 220 -3.44 3.58 -5.26
CA ALA A 220 -3.51 3.82 -6.70
C ALA A 220 -4.76 4.50 -7.28
N ASP A 221 -5.94 4.10 -6.85
CA ASP A 221 -7.18 4.35 -7.58
C ASP A 221 -8.05 5.45 -6.96
N THR A 222 -7.57 6.18 -5.95
CA THR A 222 -8.28 7.37 -5.45
C THR A 222 -7.74 8.67 -6.04
N THR A 223 -8.65 9.58 -6.37
CA THR A 223 -8.34 10.99 -6.67
C THR A 223 -8.52 11.89 -5.45
N ASP A 224 -9.10 11.36 -4.37
CA ASP A 224 -9.33 12.07 -3.11
C ASP A 224 -8.90 11.17 -1.93
N PRO A 225 -7.66 11.35 -1.43
CA PRO A 225 -7.16 10.61 -0.27
C PRO A 225 -8.01 10.81 0.99
N ALA A 226 -8.53 12.02 1.23
CA ALA A 226 -9.32 12.31 2.42
C ALA A 226 -10.64 11.52 2.40
N ALA A 227 -11.34 11.52 1.26
CA ALA A 227 -12.53 10.70 1.09
C ALA A 227 -12.22 9.20 1.18
N HIS A 228 -11.05 8.76 0.71
CA HIS A 228 -10.62 7.37 0.84
C HIS A 228 -10.49 6.95 2.32
N TYR A 229 -9.78 7.74 3.15
CA TYR A 229 -9.64 7.44 4.58
C TYR A 229 -10.99 7.49 5.30
N TYR A 230 -11.84 8.47 4.97
CA TYR A 230 -13.16 8.59 5.57
C TYR A 230 -14.02 7.37 5.27
N ARG A 231 -14.14 6.98 3.99
CA ARG A 231 -14.98 5.85 3.56
C ARG A 231 -14.44 4.49 3.99
N ASN A 232 -13.14 4.26 3.85
CA ASN A 232 -12.58 2.93 4.04
C ASN A 232 -12.07 2.69 5.47
N LEU A 233 -11.55 3.71 6.13
CA LEU A 233 -11.00 3.58 7.49
C LEU A 233 -11.91 4.20 8.55
N GLY A 234 -13.00 4.88 8.18
CA GLY A 234 -13.79 5.64 9.16
C GLY A 234 -12.92 6.66 9.87
N MET A 235 -12.10 7.41 9.13
CA MET A 235 -11.18 8.43 9.67
C MET A 235 -11.37 9.76 8.97
N ASP A 236 -11.69 10.80 9.73
CA ASP A 236 -11.71 12.17 9.26
C ASP A 236 -10.30 12.79 9.46
N VAL A 237 -9.50 12.75 8.39
CA VAL A 237 -8.12 13.30 8.42
C VAL A 237 -8.09 14.81 8.59
N ALA A 238 -9.14 15.53 8.18
CA ALA A 238 -9.24 16.97 8.39
C ALA A 238 -9.52 17.30 9.86
N ALA A 239 -10.39 16.54 10.53
CA ALA A 239 -10.61 16.67 11.98
C ALA A 239 -9.35 16.28 12.77
N LEU A 240 -8.69 15.18 12.41
CA LEU A 240 -7.43 14.76 13.03
C LEU A 240 -6.33 15.83 12.87
N GLY A 241 -6.16 16.40 11.68
CA GLY A 241 -5.15 17.43 11.40
C GLY A 241 -5.31 18.71 12.23
N LYS A 242 -6.47 18.94 12.86
CA LYS A 242 -6.72 20.06 13.78
C LYS A 242 -6.32 19.76 15.23
N LEU A 243 -5.99 18.51 15.57
CA LEU A 243 -5.63 18.15 16.94
C LEU A 243 -4.25 18.71 17.31
N PRO A 244 -4.10 19.36 18.48
CA PRO A 244 -2.82 19.90 18.90
C PRO A 244 -1.81 18.78 19.11
N ASN A 245 -0.54 19.05 18.77
CA ASN A 245 0.59 18.13 18.90
C ASN A 245 0.49 16.83 18.07
N LEU A 246 -0.57 16.63 17.28
CA LEU A 246 -0.68 15.53 16.33
C LEU A 246 0.08 15.87 15.05
N VAL A 247 0.78 14.89 14.50
CA VAL A 247 1.38 14.94 13.17
C VAL A 247 0.88 13.74 12.38
N LEU A 248 0.18 14.00 11.27
CA LEU A 248 -0.14 12.96 10.29
C LEU A 248 1.14 12.60 9.53
N VAL A 249 1.51 11.33 9.53
CA VAL A 249 2.73 10.85 8.90
C VAL A 249 2.38 10.09 7.63
N ALA A 250 2.99 10.47 6.51
CA ALA A 250 2.87 9.73 5.26
C ALA A 250 3.57 8.37 5.40
N ARG A 251 2.81 7.29 5.62
CA ARG A 251 3.35 5.93 5.67
C ARG A 251 3.50 5.39 4.26
N ARG A 252 4.74 5.18 3.84
CA ARG A 252 5.13 4.85 2.47
C ARG A 252 5.74 3.46 2.40
N ASN A 253 5.56 2.78 1.27
CA ASN A 253 6.10 1.43 1.08
C ASN A 253 6.68 1.26 -0.34
N PRO A 254 7.89 1.76 -0.60
CA PRO A 254 8.50 1.77 -1.94
C PRO A 254 9.05 0.41 -2.39
N ALA A 255 8.96 -0.63 -1.55
CA ALA A 255 9.33 -2.00 -1.92
C ALA A 255 8.11 -2.91 -2.16
N ALA A 256 6.89 -2.46 -1.83
CA ALA A 256 5.67 -3.26 -1.97
C ALA A 256 5.46 -3.79 -3.40
N TYR A 257 5.63 -2.93 -4.41
CA TYR A 257 5.49 -3.33 -5.82
C TYR A 257 6.42 -4.49 -6.19
N ARG A 258 7.68 -4.48 -5.75
CA ARG A 258 8.64 -5.56 -6.04
C ARG A 258 8.28 -6.85 -5.29
N HIS A 259 7.82 -6.71 -4.06
CA HIS A 259 7.35 -7.84 -3.27
C HIS A 259 6.10 -8.50 -3.90
N GLN A 260 5.12 -7.69 -4.30
CA GLN A 260 3.93 -8.11 -5.04
C GLN A 260 4.32 -8.85 -6.34
N LYS A 261 5.22 -8.25 -7.14
CA LYS A 261 5.70 -8.85 -8.38
C LYS A 261 6.40 -10.20 -8.16
N HIS A 262 7.15 -10.38 -7.07
CA HIS A 262 7.78 -11.68 -6.76
C HIS A 262 6.74 -12.78 -6.55
N TRP A 263 5.62 -12.46 -5.92
CA TRP A 263 4.51 -13.38 -5.69
C TRP A 263 3.55 -13.47 -6.89
N ASP A 264 3.92 -12.87 -8.02
CA ASP A 264 3.14 -12.83 -9.27
C ASP A 264 1.68 -12.37 -9.07
N THR A 265 1.49 -11.48 -8.09
CA THR A 265 0.20 -10.81 -7.93
C THR A 265 -0.01 -9.86 -9.09
N ALA A 266 -1.27 -9.69 -9.52
CA ALA A 266 -1.62 -8.73 -10.56
C ALA A 266 -0.96 -7.36 -10.35
N GLU A 267 -0.38 -6.82 -11.41
CA GLU A 267 0.33 -5.54 -11.37
C GLU A 267 -0.59 -4.41 -10.89
N THR A 268 -0.20 -3.72 -9.82
CA THR A 268 -0.95 -2.62 -9.23
C THR A 268 -0.34 -1.27 -9.64
N ARG A 269 -1.12 -0.19 -9.57
CA ARG A 269 -0.58 1.17 -9.77
C ARG A 269 0.06 1.73 -8.49
N HIS A 270 0.48 0.87 -7.56
CA HIS A 270 0.98 1.28 -6.24
C HIS A 270 2.18 2.22 -6.34
N ASP A 271 3.17 1.94 -7.20
CA ASP A 271 4.33 2.83 -7.39
C ASP A 271 3.90 4.18 -7.99
N GLU A 272 2.97 4.19 -8.95
CA GLU A 272 2.43 5.44 -9.52
C GLU A 272 1.76 6.30 -8.45
N ALA A 273 0.95 5.69 -7.60
CA ALA A 273 0.24 6.36 -6.51
C ALA A 273 1.20 6.94 -5.49
N LEU A 274 2.24 6.17 -5.15
CA LEU A 274 3.21 6.51 -4.15
C LEU A 274 3.99 7.77 -4.51
N PHE A 275 4.16 8.05 -5.80
CA PHE A 275 4.87 9.23 -6.31
C PHE A 275 3.94 10.25 -6.98
N ASP A 276 2.63 10.18 -6.72
CA ASP A 276 1.65 11.18 -7.14
C ASP A 276 1.50 12.26 -6.06
N ARG A 277 1.77 13.53 -6.42
CA ARG A 277 1.72 14.66 -5.47
C ARG A 277 0.32 14.83 -4.84
N ALA A 278 -0.74 14.48 -5.55
CA ALA A 278 -2.11 14.57 -5.01
C ALA A 278 -2.30 13.65 -3.80
N ASN A 279 -1.63 12.49 -3.79
CA ASN A 279 -1.76 11.48 -2.73
C ASN A 279 -1.03 11.84 -1.43
N THR A 280 -0.14 12.84 -1.45
CA THR A 280 0.57 13.31 -0.26
C THR A 280 0.08 14.66 0.27
N ALA A 281 -0.86 15.31 -0.41
CA ALA A 281 -1.37 16.63 -0.04
C ALA A 281 -1.90 16.69 1.41
N VAL A 282 -2.60 15.65 1.87
CA VAL A 282 -3.16 15.58 3.24
C VAL A 282 -2.09 15.49 4.35
N PHE A 283 -0.84 15.20 4.01
CA PHE A 283 0.29 15.15 4.95
C PHE A 283 1.13 16.42 4.93
N GLN A 284 0.80 17.38 4.06
CA GLN A 284 1.47 18.67 4.01
C GLN A 284 1.00 19.52 5.20
N ALA A 285 1.91 19.74 6.14
CA ALA A 285 1.69 20.60 7.29
C ALA A 285 2.96 21.46 7.50
N PRO A 286 2.90 22.78 7.28
CA PRO A 286 4.08 23.66 7.38
C PRO A 286 4.85 23.46 8.70
N GLY A 287 6.13 23.13 8.59
CA GLY A 287 7.02 22.87 9.74
C GLY A 287 6.68 21.62 10.57
N GLN A 288 5.77 20.76 10.11
CA GLN A 288 5.35 19.56 10.83
C GLN A 288 5.23 18.32 9.95
N ALA A 289 5.36 18.45 8.63
CA ALA A 289 5.27 17.32 7.72
C ALA A 289 6.29 16.23 8.07
N ALA A 290 5.84 14.98 8.03
CA ALA A 290 6.61 13.82 8.42
C ALA A 290 6.34 12.64 7.47
N SER A 291 7.35 11.82 7.20
CA SER A 291 7.23 10.59 6.44
C SER A 291 7.83 9.39 7.16
N ALA A 292 7.27 8.21 6.90
CA ALA A 292 7.79 6.94 7.38
C ALA A 292 7.74 5.90 6.26
N SER A 293 8.90 5.55 5.73
CA SER A 293 9.08 4.59 4.66
C SER A 293 9.42 3.22 5.23
N TYR A 294 8.45 2.29 5.17
CA TYR A 294 8.65 0.90 5.59
C TYR A 294 8.87 0.05 4.36
N LEU A 295 10.02 -0.63 4.30
CA LEU A 295 10.37 -1.48 3.17
C LEU A 295 9.75 -2.86 3.39
N THR A 296 8.89 -3.28 2.46
CA THR A 296 8.44 -4.69 2.43
C THR A 296 9.66 -5.59 2.20
N TYR A 297 9.77 -6.63 3.01
CA TYR A 297 10.87 -7.57 3.02
C TYR A 297 10.36 -8.99 2.76
N PHE A 298 11.27 -9.84 2.30
CA PHE A 298 11.07 -11.26 2.15
C PHE A 298 11.55 -11.96 3.42
N GLU A 299 10.79 -12.97 3.85
CA GLU A 299 11.12 -13.80 5.01
C GLU A 299 11.55 -15.19 4.53
N SER A 300 12.56 -15.74 5.20
CA SER A 300 12.99 -17.12 5.02
C SER A 300 13.19 -17.76 6.39
N PHE A 301 12.73 -19.00 6.52
CA PHE A 301 12.83 -19.79 7.74
C PHE A 301 13.86 -20.93 7.58
N ASN A 302 14.98 -20.62 6.95
CA ASN A 302 16.09 -21.54 6.69
C ASN A 302 17.32 -21.13 7.51
N ASP A 303 18.26 -22.07 7.66
CA ASP A 303 19.58 -21.78 8.22
C ASP A 303 20.26 -20.62 7.49
N SER A 304 21.03 -19.84 8.24
CA SER A 304 21.84 -18.79 7.63
C SER A 304 22.85 -19.38 6.65
N LEU A 305 23.30 -18.56 5.69
CA LEU A 305 24.34 -18.98 4.73
C LEU A 305 25.68 -19.34 5.42
N LYS A 306 25.82 -19.02 6.71
CA LYS A 306 27.00 -19.31 7.55
C LYS A 306 26.52 -19.72 8.95
N PRO A 307 25.98 -20.94 9.11
CA PRO A 307 25.28 -21.34 10.33
C PRO A 307 26.20 -21.39 11.55
N ASP A 308 27.50 -21.66 11.37
CA ASP A 308 28.45 -21.75 12.50
C ASP A 308 28.65 -20.40 13.23
N PRO A 309 29.04 -19.29 12.56
CA PRO A 309 29.16 -17.99 13.24
C PRO A 309 27.81 -17.27 13.43
N TYR A 310 26.80 -17.60 12.62
CA TYR A 310 25.52 -16.90 12.58
C TYR A 310 24.37 -17.89 12.61
N SER A 311 24.26 -18.68 13.68
CA SER A 311 23.11 -19.54 13.89
C SER A 311 21.82 -18.72 13.88
N GLY A 312 20.85 -19.13 13.08
CA GLY A 312 19.59 -18.41 12.94
C GLY A 312 18.60 -19.17 12.08
N TYR A 313 17.36 -19.25 12.55
CA TYR A 313 16.25 -19.90 11.85
C TYR A 313 15.40 -18.90 11.05
N PHE A 314 15.57 -17.60 11.27
CA PHE A 314 14.80 -16.53 10.63
C PHE A 314 15.72 -15.53 9.97
N GLN A 315 15.51 -15.30 8.68
CA GLN A 315 16.24 -14.33 7.88
C GLN A 315 15.26 -13.43 7.15
N ASN A 316 15.61 -12.15 7.01
CA ASN A 316 14.86 -11.27 6.14
C ASN A 316 15.73 -10.32 5.32
N ALA A 317 15.24 -9.99 4.13
CA ALA A 317 15.90 -9.07 3.22
C ALA A 317 14.86 -8.28 2.43
N ASP A 318 15.13 -7.01 2.17
CA ASP A 318 14.32 -6.16 1.29
C ASP A 318 15.07 -5.91 -0.04
N VAL A 319 14.33 -5.56 -1.09
CA VAL A 319 14.90 -5.26 -2.42
C VAL A 319 14.90 -3.75 -2.64
N LYS A 320 15.97 -3.10 -2.19
CA LYS A 320 16.20 -1.65 -2.33
C LYS A 320 16.59 -1.27 -3.76
N ALA A 321 16.02 -0.18 -4.27
CA ALA A 321 16.39 0.39 -5.57
C ALA A 321 17.91 0.61 -5.69
N HIS A 322 18.48 0.41 -6.88
CA HIS A 322 19.92 0.49 -7.11
C HIS A 322 20.41 1.94 -7.18
N GLY A 323 21.67 2.17 -6.79
CA GLY A 323 22.34 3.47 -6.93
C GLY A 323 21.53 4.64 -6.36
N ARG A 324 21.44 5.74 -7.14
CA ARG A 324 20.73 6.96 -6.75
C ARG A 324 19.21 6.83 -6.79
N PHE A 325 18.63 5.82 -7.45
CA PHE A 325 17.17 5.58 -7.40
C PHE A 325 16.66 5.31 -5.98
N PHE A 326 17.54 4.87 -5.07
CA PHE A 326 17.19 4.78 -3.65
C PHE A 326 16.82 6.14 -3.03
N LEU A 327 17.41 7.23 -3.52
CA LEU A 327 17.14 8.58 -3.03
C LEU A 327 15.83 9.17 -3.54
N ARG A 328 15.17 8.55 -4.54
CA ARG A 328 13.85 8.98 -5.05
C ARG A 328 12.85 9.19 -3.92
N GLU A 329 12.86 8.28 -2.94
CA GLU A 329 11.95 8.33 -1.80
C GLU A 329 12.17 9.57 -0.93
N PHE A 330 13.42 9.87 -0.55
CA PHE A 330 13.75 11.03 0.28
C PHE A 330 13.54 12.35 -0.48
N ALA A 331 14.01 12.41 -1.72
CA ALA A 331 13.88 13.57 -2.58
C ALA A 331 12.40 13.93 -2.79
N TYR A 332 11.56 12.93 -3.07
CA TYR A 332 10.12 13.12 -3.21
C TYR A 332 9.48 13.63 -1.91
N CYS A 333 9.78 13.03 -0.75
CA CYS A 333 9.21 13.48 0.53
C CYS A 333 9.56 14.94 0.85
N LEU A 334 10.81 15.34 0.58
CA LEU A 334 11.24 16.71 0.85
C LEU A 334 10.59 17.70 -0.12
N ALA A 335 10.65 17.41 -1.42
CA ALA A 335 10.14 18.28 -2.48
C ALA A 335 8.62 18.50 -2.36
N THR A 336 7.88 17.45 -2.01
CA THR A 336 6.41 17.50 -2.00
C THR A 336 5.83 17.95 -0.67
N MET A 337 6.44 17.59 0.47
CA MET A 337 5.81 17.81 1.78
C MET A 337 6.53 18.78 2.70
N ASP A 338 7.78 19.19 2.41
CA ASP A 338 8.63 19.91 3.38
C ASP A 338 8.91 19.08 4.62
N THR A 339 9.25 17.82 4.39
CA THR A 339 9.30 16.84 5.47
C THR A 339 10.38 17.21 6.49
N THR A 340 9.98 17.64 7.69
CA THR A 340 10.85 17.93 8.84
C THR A 340 11.33 16.68 9.57
N ARG A 341 10.71 15.52 9.29
CA ARG A 341 11.08 14.22 9.84
C ARG A 341 10.92 13.11 8.82
N MET A 342 12.02 12.44 8.47
CA MET A 342 11.99 11.24 7.62
C MET A 342 12.43 10.01 8.40
N LEU A 343 11.57 8.99 8.44
CA LEU A 343 11.95 7.66 8.89
C LEU A 343 12.07 6.71 7.70
N ILE A 344 13.07 5.83 7.74
CA ILE A 344 13.17 4.67 6.85
C ILE A 344 13.60 3.45 7.64
N GLY A 345 12.93 2.31 7.47
CA GLY A 345 13.30 1.09 8.16
C GLY A 345 12.12 0.13 8.40
N ALA A 346 11.93 -0.25 9.67
CA ALA A 346 11.39 -1.52 10.15
C ALA A 346 12.45 -2.63 10.17
N GLN A 347 12.16 -3.79 9.58
CA GLN A 347 13.06 -4.93 9.54
C GLN A 347 13.27 -5.26 8.06
N PRO A 348 14.49 -5.22 7.47
CA PRO A 348 15.80 -4.92 8.07
C PRO A 348 16.11 -3.41 8.18
N LEU A 349 17.35 -3.06 8.57
CA LEU A 349 17.83 -1.67 8.65
C LEU A 349 17.63 -0.93 7.31
N GLY A 350 16.92 0.19 7.35
CA GLY A 350 16.34 0.84 6.16
C GLY A 350 17.36 1.31 5.11
N THR A 351 18.59 1.61 5.49
CA THR A 351 19.63 2.14 4.56
C THR A 351 20.74 1.13 4.28
N ALA A 352 20.66 -0.08 4.86
CA ALA A 352 21.69 -1.09 4.71
C ALA A 352 21.92 -1.43 3.22
N GLY A 353 23.18 -1.36 2.78
CA GLY A 353 23.57 -1.57 1.38
C GLY A 353 23.40 -0.33 0.49
N ARG A 354 22.96 0.80 1.06
CA ARG A 354 22.78 2.09 0.37
C ARG A 354 23.45 3.24 1.14
N ASP A 355 24.41 2.92 2.01
CA ASP A 355 25.03 3.86 2.95
C ASP A 355 25.72 5.04 2.27
N LYS A 356 26.41 4.82 1.13
CA LYS A 356 27.14 5.89 0.41
C LYS A 356 26.19 6.99 -0.06
N VAL A 357 25.16 6.61 -0.82
CA VAL A 357 24.17 7.57 -1.37
C VAL A 357 23.31 8.18 -0.27
N THR A 358 22.93 7.40 0.74
CA THR A 358 22.15 7.91 1.87
C THR A 358 22.94 8.95 2.68
N ARG A 359 24.24 8.73 2.89
CA ARG A 359 25.08 9.66 3.66
C ARG A 359 25.21 11.02 2.99
N GLU A 360 25.28 11.07 1.66
CA GLU A 360 25.26 12.34 0.91
C GLU A 360 23.99 13.13 1.23
N PHE A 361 22.83 12.50 1.06
CA PHE A 361 21.53 13.13 1.34
C PHE A 361 21.40 13.55 2.80
N ALA A 362 21.76 12.66 3.74
CA ALA A 362 21.62 12.90 5.17
C ALA A 362 22.52 14.04 5.67
N ARG A 363 23.72 14.23 5.13
CA ARG A 363 24.57 15.38 5.48
C ARG A 363 23.91 16.71 5.12
N ALA A 364 23.28 16.81 3.96
CA ALA A 364 22.58 18.01 3.54
C ALA A 364 21.27 18.21 4.33
N TYR A 365 20.51 17.13 4.56
CA TYR A 365 19.21 17.17 5.23
C TYR A 365 19.34 17.44 6.73
N CYS A 366 20.16 16.68 7.46
CA CYS A 366 20.29 16.81 8.91
C CYS A 366 20.95 18.13 9.36
N ALA A 367 21.56 18.87 8.43
CA ALA A 367 22.08 20.21 8.69
C ALA A 367 21.02 21.32 8.54
N LEU A 368 19.83 21.00 8.00
CA LEU A 368 18.72 21.94 7.92
C LEU A 368 18.02 22.07 9.29
N PRO A 369 17.57 23.29 9.66
CA PRO A 369 16.73 23.48 10.83
C PRO A 369 15.34 22.88 10.60
N ALA A 370 14.73 22.33 11.66
CA ALA A 370 13.35 21.85 11.63
C ALA A 370 12.33 23.01 11.76
N VAL A 371 12.33 23.90 10.78
CA VAL A 371 11.40 25.04 10.66
C VAL A 371 10.59 24.91 9.37
N PRO A 372 9.45 25.61 9.22
CA PRO A 372 8.76 25.68 7.93
C PRO A 372 9.65 26.35 6.87
N PHE A 373 9.76 25.73 5.70
CA PHE A 373 10.32 26.33 4.50
C PHE A 373 9.20 26.67 3.52
N GLN A 374 9.41 27.73 2.75
CA GLN A 374 8.48 28.16 1.71
C GLN A 374 9.10 28.01 0.32
N ASP A 375 8.26 27.71 -0.67
CA ASP A 375 8.66 27.62 -2.07
C ASP A 375 9.24 28.95 -2.57
N VAL A 376 10.37 28.87 -3.28
CA VAL A 376 10.85 29.99 -4.09
C VAL A 376 9.97 30.08 -5.34
N ALA A 377 9.65 31.28 -5.83
CA ALA A 377 8.86 31.44 -7.04
C ALA A 377 9.51 30.68 -8.21
N GLY A 378 8.73 29.83 -8.89
CA GLY A 378 9.23 28.93 -9.94
C GLY A 378 9.65 27.54 -9.46
N ALA A 379 9.58 27.26 -8.15
CA ALA A 379 9.78 25.91 -7.62
C ALA A 379 8.71 24.95 -8.14
N GLY A 380 9.13 23.75 -8.54
CA GLY A 380 8.23 22.82 -9.19
C GLY A 380 8.89 21.52 -9.58
N ASP A 381 8.33 20.86 -10.59
CA ASP A 381 8.94 19.72 -11.25
C ASP A 381 9.94 20.24 -12.31
N PRO A 382 11.16 19.67 -12.43
CA PRO A 382 11.71 18.55 -11.66
C PRO A 382 12.51 18.95 -10.41
N ALA A 383 12.72 20.24 -10.15
CA ALA A 383 13.49 20.73 -9.01
C ALA A 383 12.69 21.71 -8.14
N THR A 384 12.74 21.47 -6.83
CA THR A 384 12.09 22.32 -5.83
C THR A 384 13.16 23.04 -5.01
N VAL A 385 13.12 24.36 -5.00
CA VAL A 385 13.92 25.20 -4.09
C VAL A 385 13.02 25.79 -3.04
N ARG A 386 13.40 25.64 -1.77
CA ARG A 386 12.73 26.30 -0.67
C ARG A 386 13.68 27.05 0.22
N TRP A 387 13.14 27.98 0.99
CA TRP A 387 13.92 28.76 1.93
C TRP A 387 13.16 29.06 3.23
N GLY A 388 13.90 29.35 4.29
CA GLY A 388 13.36 29.68 5.60
C GLY A 388 14.35 30.53 6.39
N ASP A 389 13.84 31.53 7.11
CA ASP A 389 14.65 32.41 7.95
C ASP A 389 14.78 31.83 9.37
N THR A 390 15.99 31.91 9.93
CA THR A 390 16.26 31.60 11.34
C THR A 390 17.12 32.69 11.97
N LYS A 391 17.36 32.60 13.29
CA LYS A 391 18.32 33.47 13.98
C LYS A 391 19.76 33.35 13.44
N GLU A 392 20.08 32.20 12.85
CA GLU A 392 21.39 31.91 12.25
C GLU A 392 21.51 32.38 10.79
N GLY A 393 20.43 32.93 10.25
CA GLY A 393 20.33 33.45 8.90
C GLY A 393 19.37 32.65 8.01
N PRO A 394 19.23 33.05 6.75
CA PRO A 394 18.40 32.35 5.77
C PRO A 394 19.04 31.02 5.38
N TYR A 395 18.21 29.97 5.40
CA TYR A 395 18.53 28.67 4.86
C TYR A 395 17.84 28.51 3.51
N VAL A 396 18.52 27.88 2.58
CA VAL A 396 17.98 27.52 1.25
C VAL A 396 18.32 26.07 0.98
N TYR A 397 17.38 25.29 0.48
CA TYR A 397 17.68 23.97 -0.06
C TYR A 397 17.12 23.82 -1.46
N ALA A 398 17.80 23.01 -2.27
CA ALA A 398 17.39 22.63 -3.62
C ALA A 398 17.39 21.10 -3.71
N VAL A 399 16.28 20.53 -4.18
CA VAL A 399 16.11 19.09 -4.35
C VAL A 399 15.67 18.76 -5.76
N ASN A 400 16.42 17.86 -6.41
CA ASN A 400 16.05 17.28 -7.70
C ASN A 400 15.14 16.07 -7.46
N THR A 401 14.05 15.94 -8.21
CA THR A 401 13.11 14.80 -8.15
C THR A 401 13.16 13.92 -9.39
N LEU A 402 14.02 14.24 -10.36
CA LEU A 402 14.22 13.50 -11.59
C LEU A 402 15.40 12.51 -11.46
N CYS A 403 15.35 11.44 -12.24
CA CYS A 403 16.42 10.45 -12.36
C CYS A 403 17.59 10.89 -13.25
N PHE A 404 17.57 12.13 -13.73
CA PHE A 404 18.58 12.79 -14.55
C PHE A 404 19.14 14.02 -13.82
N PRO A 405 20.39 14.44 -14.12
CA PRO A 405 20.93 15.68 -13.57
C PRO A 405 20.13 16.90 -14.05
N VAL A 406 20.07 17.93 -13.21
CA VAL A 406 19.44 19.22 -13.52
C VAL A 406 20.29 20.35 -12.95
N ALA A 407 20.24 21.53 -13.57
CA ALA A 407 20.84 22.74 -13.03
C ALA A 407 19.73 23.70 -12.58
N VAL A 408 19.87 24.26 -11.40
CA VAL A 408 18.93 25.27 -10.88
C VAL A 408 19.63 26.60 -10.75
N THR A 409 19.11 27.64 -11.39
CA THR A 409 19.54 29.01 -11.15
C THR A 409 18.58 29.65 -10.16
N CYS A 410 19.03 29.86 -8.93
CA CYS A 410 18.27 30.58 -7.90
C CYS A 410 18.74 32.03 -7.83
N ARG A 411 17.82 32.97 -8.03
CA ARG A 411 18.08 34.42 -7.94
C ARG A 411 17.79 34.92 -6.53
N PHE A 412 18.57 35.89 -6.10
CA PHE A 412 18.53 36.48 -4.78
C PHE A 412 18.30 38.00 -4.85
N SER A 413 17.92 38.61 -3.73
CA SER A 413 17.74 40.06 -3.62
C SER A 413 19.05 40.84 -3.77
N ARG A 414 20.17 40.25 -3.39
CA ARG A 414 21.52 40.82 -3.45
C ARG A 414 22.59 39.74 -3.36
N ASP A 415 23.84 40.12 -3.63
CA ASP A 415 24.94 39.19 -3.47
C ASP A 415 25.32 38.91 -2.02
N ALA A 416 25.68 37.67 -1.73
CA ALA A 416 26.07 37.21 -0.40
C ALA A 416 27.00 36.00 -0.46
N GLN A 417 27.95 35.94 0.49
CA GLN A 417 28.70 34.74 0.80
C GLN A 417 27.90 33.84 1.73
N GLY A 418 28.03 32.54 1.57
CA GLY A 418 27.36 31.53 2.36
C GLY A 418 28.17 30.24 2.45
N ILE A 419 27.55 29.19 2.96
CA ILE A 419 28.16 27.87 3.11
C ILE A 419 27.19 26.82 2.56
N GLU A 420 27.70 25.86 1.79
CA GLU A 420 26.97 24.64 1.47
C GLU A 420 27.07 23.66 2.66
N LEU A 421 25.93 23.35 3.28
CA LEU A 421 25.89 22.63 4.55
C LEU A 421 26.31 21.17 4.43
N GLY A 422 26.01 20.52 3.29
CA GLY A 422 26.35 19.10 3.08
C GLY A 422 27.85 18.83 2.90
N THR A 423 28.61 19.84 2.45
CA THR A 423 30.05 19.74 2.17
C THR A 423 30.90 20.58 3.13
N GLY A 424 30.32 21.61 3.75
CA GLY A 424 31.03 22.62 4.54
C GLY A 424 31.80 23.64 3.70
N MET A 425 31.67 23.61 2.38
CA MET A 425 32.41 24.49 1.48
C MET A 425 31.76 25.87 1.39
N ALA A 426 32.58 26.91 1.25
CA ALA A 426 32.10 28.26 0.97
C ALA A 426 31.35 28.30 -0.38
N THR A 427 30.30 29.11 -0.44
CA THR A 427 29.56 29.43 -1.66
C THR A 427 29.31 30.93 -1.71
N GLN A 428 29.00 31.45 -2.89
CA GLN A 428 28.62 32.84 -3.06
C GLN A 428 27.60 32.94 -4.19
N THR A 429 26.72 33.93 -4.08
CA THR A 429 25.93 34.36 -5.23
C THR A 429 26.77 35.33 -6.06
N GLU A 430 26.63 35.26 -7.38
CA GLU A 430 27.29 36.16 -8.33
C GLU A 430 26.23 36.78 -9.24
N GLY A 431 26.22 38.12 -9.35
CA GLY A 431 25.19 38.82 -10.11
C GLY A 431 23.78 38.53 -9.57
N LYS A 432 23.68 38.35 -8.25
CA LYS A 432 22.49 37.95 -7.50
C LYS A 432 21.94 36.58 -7.88
N ALA A 433 22.79 35.67 -8.34
CA ALA A 433 22.39 34.31 -8.71
C ALA A 433 23.31 33.25 -8.10
N LEU A 434 22.73 32.11 -7.74
CA LEU A 434 23.46 30.89 -7.40
C LEU A 434 23.03 29.80 -8.38
N VAL A 435 24.00 29.23 -9.11
CA VAL A 435 23.78 28.06 -9.96
C VAL A 435 24.07 26.80 -9.16
N ILE A 436 23.07 25.93 -9.06
CA ILE A 436 23.08 24.72 -8.24
C ILE A 436 22.94 23.53 -9.18
N GLU A 437 24.06 22.89 -9.48
CA GLU A 437 24.08 21.60 -10.15
C GLU A 437 23.60 20.50 -9.18
N LEU A 438 22.64 19.71 -9.63
CA LEU A 438 22.02 18.62 -8.87
C LEU A 438 22.07 17.32 -9.67
N ALA A 439 22.76 16.32 -9.11
CA ALA A 439 22.70 14.94 -9.57
C ALA A 439 21.27 14.36 -9.42
N PRO A 440 20.96 13.19 -10.02
CA PRO A 440 19.66 12.53 -9.86
C PRO A 440 19.24 12.42 -8.40
N PHE A 441 18.03 12.87 -8.05
CA PHE A 441 17.50 12.81 -6.68
C PHE A 441 18.36 13.48 -5.58
N GLN A 442 19.27 14.38 -5.95
CA GLN A 442 20.17 15.04 -4.98
C GLN A 442 19.43 16.12 -4.18
N LEU A 443 19.82 16.24 -2.91
CA LEU A 443 19.56 17.40 -2.07
C LEU A 443 20.86 18.17 -1.86
N ARG A 444 20.83 19.48 -2.05
CA ARG A 444 21.87 20.42 -1.61
C ARG A 444 21.23 21.50 -0.73
N SER A 445 21.93 21.89 0.32
CA SER A 445 21.44 22.87 1.30
C SER A 445 22.51 23.91 1.62
N PHE A 446 22.07 25.13 1.88
CA PHE A 446 22.88 26.33 1.98
C PHE A 446 22.42 27.19 3.14
N ARG A 447 23.35 27.92 3.74
CA ARG A 447 23.07 28.95 4.74
C ARG A 447 23.85 30.21 4.42
N PHE A 448 23.19 31.35 4.55
CA PHE A 448 23.83 32.67 4.46
C PHE A 448 23.79 33.35 5.83
N PRO A 449 24.73 34.26 6.12
CA PRO A 449 24.79 34.93 7.42
C PRO A 449 23.60 35.89 7.60
N PRO A 450 23.11 36.11 8.84
CA PRO A 450 21.97 37.00 9.11
C PRO A 450 22.16 38.42 8.54
N GLN A 451 23.39 38.94 8.61
CA GLN A 451 23.75 40.29 8.18
C GLN A 451 23.61 40.48 6.66
N SER A 452 23.63 39.39 5.88
CA SER A 452 23.43 39.47 4.43
C SER A 452 22.04 39.98 4.08
N GLN A 453 21.02 39.64 4.89
CA GLN A 453 19.60 39.85 4.57
C GLN A 453 19.23 39.36 3.15
N THR A 454 20.01 38.42 2.59
CA THR A 454 19.80 37.90 1.24
C THR A 454 18.62 36.96 1.26
N ARG A 455 17.76 37.05 0.25
CA ARG A 455 16.57 36.20 0.14
C ARG A 455 16.42 35.72 -1.30
N PRO A 456 16.11 34.44 -1.53
CA PRO A 456 15.81 33.97 -2.87
C PRO A 456 14.48 34.56 -3.34
N THR A 457 14.44 34.98 -4.59
CA THR A 457 13.28 35.66 -5.19
C THR A 457 12.63 34.82 -6.27
N ARG A 458 13.41 34.13 -7.09
CA ARG A 458 12.93 33.30 -8.20
C ARG A 458 13.94 32.23 -8.53
N MET A 459 13.46 31.09 -9.00
CA MET A 459 14.31 30.04 -9.56
C MET A 459 13.90 29.65 -10.98
N GLU A 460 14.86 29.10 -11.71
CA GLU A 460 14.66 28.46 -12.99
C GLU A 460 15.39 27.12 -13.01
N THR A 461 14.79 26.10 -13.60
CA THR A 461 15.44 24.80 -13.81
C THR A 461 15.82 24.65 -15.26
N ARG A 462 17.10 24.37 -15.51
CA ARG A 462 17.61 23.95 -16.80
C ARG A 462 17.77 22.44 -16.82
N ILE A 463 17.14 21.82 -17.81
CA ILE A 463 17.21 20.39 -18.04
C ILE A 463 18.15 20.16 -19.23
N PRO A 464 19.09 19.20 -19.14
CA PRO A 464 20.00 18.91 -20.25
C PRO A 464 19.25 18.53 -21.53
N ALA A 465 19.75 18.98 -22.69
CA ALA A 465 19.08 18.79 -23.98
C ALA A 465 18.96 17.30 -24.34
N GLU A 466 19.94 16.48 -23.96
CA GLU A 466 19.92 15.03 -24.11
C GLU A 466 18.82 14.36 -23.28
N THR A 467 18.47 14.93 -22.12
CA THR A 467 17.36 14.44 -21.30
C THR A 467 16.03 14.75 -21.98
N VAL A 468 15.88 15.97 -22.49
CA VAL A 468 14.69 16.37 -23.27
C VAL A 468 14.51 15.47 -24.50
N ALA A 469 15.59 15.22 -25.25
CA ALA A 469 15.58 14.34 -26.41
C ALA A 469 15.20 12.90 -26.06
N TRP A 470 15.73 12.37 -24.94
CA TRP A 470 15.37 11.04 -24.46
C TRP A 470 13.87 10.89 -24.19
N PHE A 471 13.24 11.89 -23.54
CA PHE A 471 11.80 11.86 -23.31
C PHE A 471 11.00 11.95 -24.62
N ALA A 472 11.43 12.80 -25.56
CA ALA A 472 10.78 12.93 -26.87
C ALA A 472 10.78 11.58 -27.63
N GLU A 473 11.91 10.88 -27.65
CA GLU A 473 12.03 9.53 -28.26
C GLU A 473 11.08 8.52 -27.59
N ARG A 474 10.98 8.55 -26.26
CA ARG A 474 10.09 7.66 -25.50
C ARG A 474 8.62 7.95 -25.78
N VAL A 475 8.24 9.22 -25.86
CA VAL A 475 6.88 9.63 -26.25
C VAL A 475 6.55 9.13 -27.66
N ALA A 476 7.46 9.31 -28.64
CA ALA A 476 7.26 8.80 -29.99
C ALA A 476 7.13 7.26 -30.04
N THR A 477 7.86 6.54 -29.17
CA THR A 477 7.73 5.08 -29.03
C THR A 477 6.35 4.68 -28.52
N VAL A 478 5.84 5.39 -27.50
CA VAL A 478 4.48 5.18 -26.97
C VAL A 478 3.43 5.48 -28.04
N GLU A 479 3.56 6.58 -28.78
CA GLU A 479 2.67 6.95 -29.88
C GLU A 479 2.59 5.86 -30.96
N THR A 480 3.75 5.37 -31.38
CA THR A 480 3.85 4.31 -32.38
C THR A 480 3.21 3.02 -31.89
N GLY A 481 3.48 2.64 -30.62
CA GLY A 481 2.87 1.47 -30.01
C GLY A 481 1.35 1.60 -29.88
N LEU A 482 0.87 2.77 -29.46
CA LEU A 482 -0.55 3.07 -29.32
C LEU A 482 -1.26 2.95 -30.66
N LYS A 483 -0.67 3.52 -31.72
CA LYS A 483 -1.19 3.40 -33.09
C LYS A 483 -1.27 1.94 -33.53
N ALA A 484 -0.22 1.15 -33.33
CA ALA A 484 -0.21 -0.25 -33.71
C ALA A 484 -1.31 -1.08 -33.01
N VAL A 485 -1.61 -0.77 -31.75
CA VAL A 485 -2.73 -1.40 -31.01
C VAL A 485 -4.07 -0.90 -31.52
N ALA A 486 -4.23 0.41 -31.73
CA ALA A 486 -5.45 1.01 -32.27
C ALA A 486 -5.84 0.45 -33.64
N ASP A 487 -4.84 0.21 -34.51
CA ASP A 487 -5.03 -0.35 -35.86
C ASP A 487 -5.56 -1.81 -35.82
N THR A 488 -5.61 -2.46 -34.65
CA THR A 488 -6.27 -3.77 -34.45
C THR A 488 -7.77 -3.68 -34.13
N GLY A 489 -8.30 -2.47 -33.91
CA GLY A 489 -9.67 -2.24 -33.42
C GLY A 489 -9.82 -2.33 -31.90
N THR A 490 -8.72 -2.49 -31.16
CA THR A 490 -8.71 -2.46 -29.69
C THR A 490 -9.05 -1.05 -29.19
N ASP A 491 -9.89 -0.94 -28.16
CA ASP A 491 -10.17 0.35 -27.52
C ASP A 491 -8.91 0.87 -26.79
N VAL A 492 -8.48 2.06 -27.17
CA VAL A 492 -7.28 2.72 -26.65
C VAL A 492 -7.59 4.07 -25.99
N ALA A 493 -8.86 4.37 -25.66
CA ALA A 493 -9.26 5.67 -25.12
C ALA A 493 -8.47 6.05 -23.85
N ALA A 494 -8.37 5.13 -22.88
CA ALA A 494 -7.62 5.35 -21.64
C ALA A 494 -6.11 5.56 -21.89
N LEU A 495 -5.52 4.78 -22.80
CA LEU A 495 -4.12 4.91 -23.18
C LEU A 495 -3.85 6.25 -23.89
N SER A 496 -4.80 6.72 -24.70
CA SER A 496 -4.74 8.00 -25.41
C SER A 496 -4.80 9.19 -24.44
N GLN A 497 -5.66 9.09 -23.41
CA GLN A 497 -5.70 10.07 -22.32
C GLN A 497 -4.38 10.10 -21.55
N HIS A 498 -3.80 8.93 -21.27
CA HIS A 498 -2.51 8.82 -20.57
C HIS A 498 -1.36 9.43 -21.38
N LEU A 499 -1.30 9.16 -22.70
CA LEU A 499 -0.34 9.79 -23.60
C LEU A 499 -0.52 11.31 -23.66
N THR A 500 -1.76 11.81 -23.62
CA THR A 500 -2.04 13.24 -23.56
C THR A 500 -1.47 13.87 -22.29
N ALA A 501 -1.65 13.22 -21.14
CA ALA A 501 -1.05 13.66 -19.88
C ALA A 501 0.49 13.65 -19.93
N LEU A 502 1.08 12.60 -20.52
CA LEU A 502 2.53 12.49 -20.70
C LEU A 502 3.09 13.62 -21.57
N ARG A 503 2.45 13.91 -22.71
CA ARG A 503 2.82 15.02 -23.60
C ARG A 503 2.71 16.36 -22.89
N LYS A 504 1.64 16.58 -22.13
CA LYS A 504 1.44 17.79 -21.33
C LYS A 504 2.56 17.98 -20.30
N ALA A 505 2.94 16.90 -19.60
CA ALA A 505 4.04 16.93 -18.64
C ALA A 505 5.35 17.36 -19.31
N CYS A 506 5.73 16.73 -20.42
CA CYS A 506 6.91 17.11 -21.21
C CYS A 506 6.86 18.57 -21.70
N ALA A 507 5.73 19.00 -22.27
CA ALA A 507 5.56 20.36 -22.79
C ALA A 507 5.66 21.44 -21.70
N SER A 508 5.25 21.11 -20.47
CA SER A 508 5.35 22.00 -19.31
C SER A 508 6.71 21.94 -18.59
N GLY A 509 7.64 21.10 -19.05
CA GLY A 509 8.93 20.88 -18.37
C GLY A 509 8.84 20.03 -17.09
N ALA A 510 7.70 19.42 -16.81
CA ALA A 510 7.48 18.56 -15.64
C ALA A 510 7.99 17.13 -15.89
N TYR A 511 9.31 16.98 -16.00
CA TYR A 511 9.93 15.72 -16.41
C TYR A 511 9.95 14.62 -15.35
N ALA A 512 9.85 14.93 -14.05
CA ALA A 512 9.70 13.90 -13.03
C ALA A 512 8.29 13.27 -13.11
N GLU A 513 7.26 14.07 -13.38
CA GLU A 513 5.92 13.61 -13.70
C GLU A 513 5.87 12.86 -15.03
N ALA A 514 6.54 13.37 -16.07
CA ALA A 514 6.66 12.64 -17.34
C ALA A 514 7.32 11.27 -17.14
N HIS A 515 8.35 11.17 -16.29
CA HIS A 515 8.95 9.89 -15.92
C HIS A 515 7.94 8.98 -15.22
N ARG A 516 7.18 9.48 -14.24
CA ARG A 516 6.15 8.68 -13.56
C ARG A 516 5.11 8.13 -14.54
N LEU A 517 4.62 8.98 -15.45
CA LEU A 517 3.64 8.60 -16.47
C LEU A 517 4.22 7.62 -17.49
N LEU A 518 5.48 7.78 -17.89
CA LEU A 518 6.13 6.89 -18.85
C LEU A 518 6.30 5.46 -18.31
N PHE A 519 6.51 5.31 -17.00
CA PHE A 519 6.64 4.00 -16.33
C PHE A 519 5.35 3.56 -15.62
N ALA A 520 4.22 4.20 -15.92
CA ALA A 520 2.92 3.76 -15.43
C ALA A 520 2.55 2.39 -16.01
N LYS A 521 1.77 1.62 -15.24
CA LYS A 521 1.18 0.33 -15.62
C LYS A 521 0.57 0.37 -17.01
N ALA A 522 -0.17 1.42 -17.35
CA ALA A 522 -0.80 1.58 -18.65
C ALA A 522 0.22 1.55 -19.81
N ILE A 523 1.38 2.19 -19.66
CA ILE A 523 2.44 2.18 -20.68
C ILE A 523 3.21 0.85 -20.69
N MET A 524 3.41 0.24 -19.52
CA MET A 524 4.01 -1.10 -19.44
C MET A 524 3.13 -2.16 -20.13
N GLU A 525 1.82 -2.09 -19.95
CA GLU A 525 0.83 -2.95 -20.62
C GLU A 525 0.75 -2.68 -22.11
N LEU A 526 0.91 -1.43 -22.56
CA LEU A 526 0.99 -1.10 -23.98
C LEU A 526 2.11 -1.86 -24.69
N GLY A 527 3.27 -2.07 -24.03
CA GLY A 527 4.36 -2.87 -24.57
C GLY A 527 3.92 -4.30 -24.91
N LYS A 528 3.20 -4.95 -23.98
CA LYS A 528 2.65 -6.31 -24.17
C LYS A 528 1.55 -6.34 -25.23
N LEU A 529 0.66 -5.35 -25.23
CA LEU A 529 -0.39 -5.23 -26.25
C LEU A 529 0.19 -5.03 -27.65
N ARG A 530 1.28 -4.27 -27.79
CA ARG A 530 2.00 -4.10 -29.06
C ARG A 530 2.59 -5.42 -29.54
N GLU A 531 3.18 -6.22 -28.65
CA GLU A 531 3.68 -7.56 -28.98
C GLU A 531 2.54 -8.51 -29.39
N ALA A 532 1.40 -8.47 -28.68
CA ALA A 532 0.21 -9.23 -29.03
C ALA A 532 -0.38 -8.80 -30.38
N ALA A 533 -0.38 -7.50 -30.68
CA ALA A 533 -0.81 -6.95 -31.97
C ALA A 533 0.07 -7.47 -33.11
N ALA A 534 1.40 -7.45 -32.92
CA ALA A 534 2.36 -7.96 -33.90
C ALA A 534 2.20 -9.47 -34.16
N GLN A 535 1.78 -10.24 -33.15
CA GLN A 535 1.48 -11.68 -33.26
C GLN A 535 0.07 -11.97 -33.81
N GLY A 536 -0.74 -10.95 -34.11
CA GLY A 536 -2.12 -11.10 -34.59
C GLY A 536 -3.15 -11.47 -33.52
N TYR A 537 -2.74 -11.57 -32.25
CA TYR A 537 -3.59 -12.05 -31.16
C TYR A 537 -4.77 -11.12 -30.86
N LEU A 538 -4.58 -9.80 -30.95
CA LEU A 538 -5.67 -8.85 -30.72
C LEU A 538 -6.77 -8.99 -31.80
N LYS A 539 -6.38 -9.22 -33.06
CA LYS A 539 -7.34 -9.45 -34.15
C LYS A 539 -8.07 -10.78 -33.97
N GLU A 540 -7.36 -11.85 -33.60
CA GLU A 540 -7.99 -13.16 -33.33
C GLU A 540 -8.92 -13.10 -32.11
N GLN A 541 -8.54 -12.40 -31.04
CA GLN A 541 -9.42 -12.13 -29.91
C GLN A 541 -10.69 -11.42 -30.36
N ALA A 542 -10.58 -10.33 -31.13
CA ALA A 542 -11.75 -9.61 -31.64
C ALA A 542 -12.68 -10.53 -32.46
N GLN A 543 -12.13 -11.41 -33.30
CA GLN A 543 -12.89 -12.40 -34.06
C GLN A 543 -13.58 -13.43 -33.15
N MET A 544 -12.90 -13.90 -32.11
CA MET A 544 -13.47 -14.80 -31.11
C MET A 544 -14.62 -14.14 -30.33
N LEU A 545 -14.44 -12.90 -29.87
CA LEU A 545 -15.46 -12.12 -29.17
C LEU A 545 -16.70 -11.90 -30.06
N ALA A 546 -16.51 -11.58 -31.35
CA ALA A 546 -17.62 -11.34 -32.29
C ALA A 546 -18.55 -12.55 -32.48
N ARG A 547 -18.03 -13.77 -32.27
CA ARG A 547 -18.79 -15.03 -32.30
C ARG A 547 -19.11 -15.58 -30.90
N SER A 548 -18.93 -14.79 -29.84
CA SER A 548 -19.16 -15.21 -28.45
C SER A 548 -18.33 -16.43 -28.02
N ALA A 549 -17.11 -16.56 -28.55
CA ALA A 549 -16.12 -17.54 -28.13
C ALA A 549 -15.10 -16.89 -27.20
N TYR A 550 -14.78 -17.57 -26.09
CA TYR A 550 -13.81 -17.10 -25.10
C TYR A 550 -12.86 -18.24 -24.74
N ALA A 551 -11.60 -17.90 -24.49
CA ALA A 551 -10.67 -18.77 -23.77
C ALA A 551 -9.87 -17.85 -22.86
N VAL A 552 -9.88 -18.07 -21.55
CA VAL A 552 -9.28 -17.18 -20.55
C VAL A 552 -8.24 -17.95 -19.76
N ASN A 553 -7.02 -17.44 -19.70
CA ASN A 553 -5.96 -17.99 -18.86
C ASN A 553 -6.11 -17.41 -17.44
N CYS A 554 -6.83 -18.11 -16.58
CA CYS A 554 -7.23 -17.60 -15.28
C CYS A 554 -6.01 -17.37 -14.37
N GLY A 555 -6.01 -16.26 -13.64
CA GLY A 555 -4.85 -15.85 -12.84
C GLY A 555 -3.83 -15.01 -13.63
N GLN A 556 -3.78 -15.13 -14.96
CA GLN A 556 -2.83 -14.41 -15.80
C GLN A 556 -3.42 -13.11 -16.34
N GLY A 557 -3.20 -11.99 -15.64
CA GLY A 557 -3.67 -10.68 -16.07
C GLY A 557 -2.68 -9.86 -16.92
N GLY A 558 -2.97 -8.57 -17.06
CA GLY A 558 -2.01 -7.55 -17.49
C GLY A 558 -1.63 -7.59 -18.96
N GLY A 559 -2.57 -7.93 -19.85
CA GLY A 559 -2.35 -7.95 -21.30
C GLY A 559 -1.55 -9.16 -21.83
N THR A 560 -1.28 -10.16 -20.99
CA THR A 560 -0.50 -11.34 -21.37
C THR A 560 -1.41 -12.42 -21.98
N PHE A 561 -1.28 -12.61 -23.29
CA PHE A 561 -1.94 -13.70 -24.02
C PHE A 561 -1.12 -15.00 -23.93
N TYR A 562 -1.81 -16.12 -24.07
CA TYR A 562 -1.17 -17.43 -24.14
C TYR A 562 -1.74 -18.23 -25.31
N ARG A 563 -0.88 -18.68 -26.24
CA ARG A 563 -1.29 -19.64 -27.26
C ARG A 563 -1.06 -21.05 -26.74
N GLY A 564 -2.15 -21.75 -26.49
CA GLY A 564 -2.09 -23.15 -26.07
C GLY A 564 -1.53 -24.04 -27.18
N LYS A 565 -1.00 -25.20 -26.82
CA LYS A 565 -0.39 -26.16 -27.77
C LYS A 565 -1.33 -26.65 -28.87
N LYS A 566 -2.65 -26.57 -28.66
CA LYS A 566 -3.68 -26.90 -29.65
C LYS A 566 -4.08 -25.73 -30.54
N GLY A 567 -3.41 -24.59 -30.43
CA GLY A 567 -3.66 -23.40 -31.23
C GLY A 567 -4.67 -22.42 -30.62
N THR A 568 -5.47 -22.81 -29.64
CA THR A 568 -6.40 -21.90 -28.95
C THR A 568 -5.66 -20.71 -28.33
N LEU A 569 -6.11 -19.49 -28.64
CA LEU A 569 -5.62 -18.27 -28.01
C LEU A 569 -6.37 -18.02 -26.71
N PHE A 570 -5.68 -18.15 -25.58
CA PHE A 570 -6.17 -17.77 -24.27
C PHE A 570 -5.87 -16.30 -23.99
N PHE A 571 -6.91 -15.57 -23.61
CA PHE A 571 -6.91 -14.17 -23.26
C PHE A 571 -6.39 -13.97 -21.84
N PRO A 572 -5.82 -12.79 -21.53
CA PRO A 572 -5.53 -12.42 -20.16
C PRO A 572 -6.81 -12.37 -19.32
N ASP A 573 -6.71 -12.78 -18.06
CA ASP A 573 -7.78 -12.64 -17.07
C ASP A 573 -7.99 -11.17 -16.66
N GLN A 574 -9.22 -10.82 -16.30
CA GLN A 574 -9.62 -9.45 -15.95
C GLN A 574 -10.92 -9.43 -15.12
N PRO A 575 -11.17 -8.35 -14.35
CA PRO A 575 -12.47 -8.18 -13.70
C PRO A 575 -13.57 -7.97 -14.73
N PHE A 576 -14.75 -8.53 -14.47
CA PHE A 576 -15.91 -8.36 -15.35
C PHE A 576 -16.34 -6.89 -15.43
N LYS A 577 -16.55 -6.42 -16.67
CA LYS A 577 -17.25 -5.17 -16.99
C LYS A 577 -18.41 -5.49 -17.91
N ALA A 578 -19.52 -4.78 -17.78
CA ALA A 578 -20.67 -4.95 -18.67
C ALA A 578 -20.24 -4.85 -20.14
N GLY A 579 -20.67 -5.80 -20.98
CA GLY A 579 -20.23 -5.90 -22.37
C GLY A 579 -18.94 -6.70 -22.59
N GLY A 580 -18.26 -7.15 -21.53
CA GLY A 580 -17.01 -7.91 -21.58
C GLY A 580 -17.10 -9.30 -20.96
N TYR A 581 -15.97 -9.76 -20.42
CA TYR A 581 -15.84 -11.02 -19.67
C TYR A 581 -14.98 -10.80 -18.44
N GLY A 582 -15.04 -11.71 -17.46
CA GLY A 582 -14.10 -11.71 -16.34
C GLY A 582 -14.66 -12.26 -15.04
N TYR A 583 -13.83 -12.17 -13.99
CA TYR A 583 -14.20 -12.58 -12.64
C TYR A 583 -15.04 -11.53 -11.90
N VAL A 584 -15.75 -11.97 -10.85
CA VAL A 584 -16.52 -11.12 -9.93
C VAL A 584 -16.23 -11.50 -8.47
N GLY A 585 -16.17 -10.48 -7.61
CA GLY A 585 -15.97 -10.61 -6.16
C GLY A 585 -14.50 -10.49 -5.77
N SER A 586 -14.16 -11.08 -4.62
CA SER A 586 -12.75 -11.27 -4.21
C SER A 586 -11.97 -11.96 -5.33
N TYR A 587 -10.66 -11.72 -5.43
CA TYR A 587 -9.84 -12.35 -6.44
C TYR A 587 -8.38 -12.36 -6.01
N LYS A 588 -7.74 -13.51 -6.16
CA LYS A 588 -6.31 -13.68 -5.98
C LYS A 588 -5.75 -14.47 -7.15
N SER A 589 -4.50 -14.17 -7.49
CA SER A 589 -3.75 -14.88 -8.51
C SER A 589 -2.39 -15.33 -7.99
N VAL A 590 -1.84 -16.38 -8.57
CA VAL A 590 -0.51 -16.89 -8.24
C VAL A 590 0.05 -17.73 -9.37
N THR A 591 1.36 -17.67 -9.59
CA THR A 591 2.07 -18.62 -10.45
C THR A 591 2.41 -19.91 -9.70
N ARG A 592 2.18 -21.05 -10.35
CA ARG A 592 2.41 -22.40 -9.86
C ARG A 592 3.48 -23.09 -10.69
N SER A 593 4.28 -23.95 -10.04
CA SER A 593 5.16 -24.85 -10.76
C SER A 593 4.33 -25.88 -11.53
N VAL A 594 4.67 -26.07 -12.81
CA VAL A 594 4.05 -27.07 -13.70
C VAL A 594 4.92 -28.32 -13.88
N ALA A 595 5.98 -28.46 -13.07
CA ALA A 595 6.93 -29.56 -13.17
C ALA A 595 6.27 -30.91 -12.84
N GLY A 596 6.35 -31.85 -13.79
CA GLY A 596 5.82 -33.21 -13.64
C GLY A 596 4.29 -33.28 -13.63
N LEU A 597 3.59 -32.27 -14.15
CA LEU A 597 2.14 -32.28 -14.28
C LEU A 597 1.68 -33.40 -15.22
N VAL A 598 0.63 -34.11 -14.83
CA VAL A 598 0.00 -35.20 -15.61
C VAL A 598 -1.47 -34.88 -15.89
N GLY A 599 -2.10 -35.59 -16.82
CA GLY A 599 -3.51 -35.37 -17.17
C GLY A 599 -3.77 -34.21 -18.14
N THR A 600 -2.72 -33.57 -18.65
CA THR A 600 -2.80 -32.55 -19.70
C THR A 600 -1.64 -32.69 -20.69
N THR A 601 -1.88 -32.36 -21.96
CA THR A 601 -0.83 -32.22 -22.98
C THR A 601 -0.17 -30.85 -22.93
N ASP A 602 -0.78 -29.90 -22.23
CA ASP A 602 -0.35 -28.51 -22.13
C ASP A 602 -0.16 -28.06 -20.67
N PRO A 603 0.98 -28.43 -20.03
CA PRO A 603 1.22 -28.06 -18.64
C PRO A 603 1.32 -26.55 -18.41
N THR A 604 1.79 -25.78 -19.38
CA THR A 604 2.02 -24.34 -19.23
C THR A 604 0.72 -23.57 -19.01
N LEU A 605 -0.41 -24.05 -19.52
CA LEU A 605 -1.74 -23.46 -19.24
C LEU A 605 -2.11 -23.49 -17.74
N PHE A 606 -1.51 -24.39 -16.97
CA PHE A 606 -1.74 -24.52 -15.52
C PHE A 606 -0.71 -23.75 -14.69
N ALA A 607 0.15 -22.93 -15.33
CA ALA A 607 1.15 -22.13 -14.64
C ALA A 607 0.52 -20.99 -13.84
N SER A 608 -0.62 -20.43 -14.28
CA SER A 608 -1.37 -19.44 -13.51
C SER A 608 -2.61 -20.06 -12.87
N GLU A 609 -2.99 -19.53 -11.71
CA GLU A 609 -4.20 -19.92 -10.98
C GLU A 609 -4.91 -18.66 -10.48
N ALA A 610 -6.19 -18.52 -10.81
CA ALA A 610 -7.11 -17.65 -10.08
C ALA A 610 -7.70 -18.41 -8.90
N TYR A 611 -7.90 -17.76 -7.77
CA TYR A 611 -8.60 -18.34 -6.61
C TYR A 611 -9.29 -17.27 -5.77
N ASP A 612 -10.15 -17.72 -4.85
CA ASP A 612 -10.91 -16.87 -3.92
C ASP A 612 -11.91 -15.92 -4.63
N PHE A 613 -12.43 -16.32 -5.79
CA PHE A 613 -13.45 -15.60 -6.54
C PHE A 613 -14.84 -16.20 -6.41
N SER A 614 -15.86 -15.39 -6.70
CA SER A 614 -17.26 -15.83 -6.60
C SER A 614 -17.86 -16.26 -7.92
N ARG A 615 -17.51 -15.60 -9.04
CA ARG A 615 -18.08 -15.89 -10.36
C ARG A 615 -17.11 -15.60 -11.48
N TYR A 616 -17.38 -16.17 -12.65
CA TYR A 616 -16.96 -15.65 -13.94
C TYR A 616 -18.19 -15.36 -14.80
N ARG A 617 -18.15 -14.26 -15.54
CA ARG A 617 -19.24 -13.85 -16.45
C ARG A 617 -18.70 -13.58 -17.84
N PHE A 618 -19.50 -13.85 -18.86
CA PHE A 618 -19.15 -13.63 -20.27
C PHE A 618 -20.33 -13.02 -21.02
N THR A 619 -20.15 -11.85 -21.61
CA THR A 619 -21.18 -11.27 -22.49
C THR A 619 -21.22 -12.08 -23.78
N VAL A 620 -22.35 -12.71 -24.07
CA VAL A 620 -22.53 -13.61 -25.21
C VAL A 620 -23.80 -13.25 -25.97
N LYS A 621 -23.91 -13.67 -27.23
CA LYS A 621 -25.20 -13.65 -27.92
C LYS A 621 -26.10 -14.75 -27.33
N PRO A 622 -27.43 -14.58 -27.26
CA PRO A 622 -28.31 -15.69 -26.93
C PRO A 622 -28.04 -16.90 -27.83
N GLY A 623 -27.95 -18.09 -27.24
CA GLY A 623 -27.50 -19.28 -27.96
C GLY A 623 -27.12 -20.43 -27.05
N THR A 624 -26.58 -21.50 -27.64
CA THR A 624 -26.11 -22.68 -26.89
C THR A 624 -24.59 -22.74 -26.91
N TYR A 625 -24.00 -23.06 -25.76
CA TYR A 625 -22.56 -23.06 -25.55
C TYR A 625 -22.06 -24.35 -24.89
N THR A 626 -20.79 -24.65 -25.13
CA THR A 626 -20.01 -25.62 -24.34
C THR A 626 -19.04 -24.85 -23.46
N VAL A 627 -19.06 -25.14 -22.16
CA VAL A 627 -18.13 -24.58 -21.17
C VAL A 627 -17.06 -25.62 -20.84
N ARG A 628 -15.79 -25.24 -20.89
CA ARG A 628 -14.68 -26.05 -20.38
C ARG A 628 -13.98 -25.36 -19.23
N LEU A 629 -13.71 -26.10 -18.17
CA LEU A 629 -12.91 -25.65 -17.02
C LEU A 629 -11.65 -26.49 -16.92
N HIS A 630 -10.50 -25.83 -16.83
CA HIS A 630 -9.20 -26.43 -16.56
C HIS A 630 -8.83 -26.12 -15.11
N LEU A 631 -8.67 -27.18 -14.31
CA LEU A 631 -8.57 -27.12 -12.85
C LEU A 631 -7.41 -27.98 -12.35
N LYS A 632 -6.72 -27.53 -11.31
CA LYS A 632 -5.71 -28.28 -10.58
C LYS A 632 -5.59 -27.74 -9.17
N VAL A 633 -5.44 -28.61 -8.17
CA VAL A 633 -5.07 -28.16 -6.82
C VAL A 633 -3.72 -27.40 -6.87
N GLY A 634 -3.72 -26.11 -6.54
CA GLY A 634 -2.50 -25.29 -6.57
C GLY A 634 -1.64 -25.30 -5.31
N TYR A 635 -2.21 -25.66 -4.15
CA TYR A 635 -1.51 -25.56 -2.86
C TYR A 635 -1.26 -26.94 -2.24
N LYS A 636 -0.02 -27.41 -2.35
CA LYS A 636 0.41 -28.76 -1.94
C LYS A 636 0.08 -29.12 -0.48
N PRO A 637 0.29 -28.25 0.53
CA PRO A 637 -0.08 -28.60 1.91
C PRO A 637 -1.58 -28.86 2.12
N GLY A 638 -2.43 -28.29 1.25
CA GLY A 638 -3.88 -28.54 1.25
C GLY A 638 -4.33 -29.69 0.36
N ALA A 639 -3.43 -30.37 -0.36
CA ALA A 639 -3.77 -31.40 -1.34
C ALA A 639 -4.15 -32.73 -0.66
N LYS A 640 -5.34 -32.72 -0.04
CA LYS A 640 -5.96 -33.84 0.66
C LYS A 640 -7.49 -33.72 0.53
N PRO A 641 -8.25 -34.79 0.80
CA PRO A 641 -9.71 -34.75 0.73
C PRO A 641 -10.30 -33.69 1.67
N ASP A 642 -11.48 -33.17 1.31
CA ASP A 642 -12.31 -32.24 2.08
C ASP A 642 -11.69 -30.83 2.30
N VAL A 643 -10.79 -30.41 1.39
CA VAL A 643 -10.16 -29.07 1.45
C VAL A 643 -10.60 -28.17 0.30
N PHE A 644 -10.52 -28.65 -0.94
CA PHE A 644 -10.85 -27.88 -2.14
C PHE A 644 -12.26 -28.19 -2.62
N VAL A 645 -13.23 -27.98 -1.74
CA VAL A 645 -14.64 -28.29 -1.97
C VAL A 645 -15.42 -27.04 -2.38
N PHE A 646 -16.10 -27.10 -3.52
CA PHE A 646 -16.92 -25.99 -4.02
C PHE A 646 -18.14 -26.47 -4.82
N ASN A 647 -19.11 -25.58 -5.01
CA ASN A 647 -20.22 -25.76 -5.94
C ASN A 647 -19.94 -25.01 -7.24
N LEU A 648 -20.45 -25.54 -8.36
CA LEU A 648 -20.53 -24.82 -9.63
C LEU A 648 -21.96 -24.83 -10.14
N ASP A 649 -22.52 -23.65 -10.29
CA ASP A 649 -23.77 -23.38 -10.99
C ASP A 649 -23.43 -22.72 -12.34
N ILE A 650 -24.02 -23.19 -13.44
CA ILE A 650 -23.91 -22.58 -14.77
C ILE A 650 -25.33 -22.18 -15.20
N GLU A 651 -25.55 -20.90 -15.51
CA GLU A 651 -26.89 -20.37 -15.81
C GLU A 651 -27.92 -20.72 -14.71
N GLY A 652 -27.50 -20.62 -13.44
CA GLY A 652 -28.32 -20.97 -12.28
C GLY A 652 -28.56 -22.47 -12.05
N LYS A 653 -28.04 -23.35 -12.91
CA LYS A 653 -28.17 -24.81 -12.78
C LYS A 653 -26.91 -25.41 -12.15
N ARG A 654 -27.08 -26.16 -11.06
CA ARG A 654 -26.02 -26.94 -10.40
C ARG A 654 -25.46 -28.01 -11.33
N VAL A 655 -24.16 -27.89 -11.66
CA VAL A 655 -23.42 -28.87 -12.47
C VAL A 655 -22.30 -29.56 -11.70
N LEU A 656 -21.80 -28.96 -10.62
CA LEU A 656 -20.93 -29.61 -9.63
C LEU A 656 -21.46 -29.33 -8.22
N ASP A 657 -21.87 -30.36 -7.50
CA ASP A 657 -22.37 -30.26 -6.12
C ASP A 657 -21.34 -30.79 -5.13
N LYS A 658 -20.89 -29.92 -4.20
CA LYS A 658 -19.84 -30.19 -3.20
C LYS A 658 -18.65 -30.95 -3.80
N ALA A 659 -18.19 -30.51 -4.96
CA ALA A 659 -17.12 -31.20 -5.67
C ALA A 659 -15.77 -30.90 -5.01
N ASP A 660 -15.06 -31.96 -4.63
CA ASP A 660 -13.69 -31.87 -4.12
C ASP A 660 -12.67 -32.00 -5.27
N LEU A 661 -11.99 -30.92 -5.60
CA LEU A 661 -11.03 -30.89 -6.70
C LEU A 661 -9.88 -31.91 -6.54
N PHE A 662 -9.45 -32.20 -5.31
CA PHE A 662 -8.39 -33.17 -5.08
C PHE A 662 -8.85 -34.58 -5.48
N LEU A 663 -10.08 -34.94 -5.11
CA LEU A 663 -10.69 -36.20 -5.52
C LEU A 663 -10.98 -36.24 -7.03
N LEU A 664 -11.40 -35.12 -7.62
CA LEU A 664 -11.57 -35.02 -9.08
C LEU A 664 -10.25 -35.24 -9.84
N GLY A 665 -9.13 -34.87 -9.22
CA GLY A 665 -7.77 -35.17 -9.67
C GLY A 665 -7.30 -36.59 -9.35
N GLY A 666 -8.16 -37.49 -8.87
CA GLY A 666 -7.78 -38.85 -8.51
C GLY A 666 -6.85 -38.94 -7.30
N SER A 667 -6.95 -37.99 -6.37
CA SER A 667 -6.08 -37.88 -5.18
C SER A 667 -4.59 -37.69 -5.51
N ASP A 668 -4.28 -37.07 -6.65
CA ASP A 668 -2.92 -36.74 -7.06
C ASP A 668 -2.77 -35.22 -7.26
N PHE A 669 -1.90 -34.60 -6.45
CA PHE A 669 -1.58 -33.17 -6.56
C PHE A 669 -1.01 -32.76 -7.93
N LYS A 670 -0.40 -33.69 -8.66
CA LYS A 670 0.18 -33.45 -10.00
C LYS A 670 -0.84 -33.64 -11.13
N LYS A 671 -2.06 -34.10 -10.85
CA LYS A 671 -3.05 -34.36 -11.88
C LYS A 671 -3.89 -33.11 -12.17
N ALA A 672 -3.76 -32.61 -13.40
CA ALA A 672 -4.66 -31.63 -13.97
C ALA A 672 -5.99 -32.28 -14.37
N VAL A 673 -7.07 -31.51 -14.30
CA VAL A 673 -8.43 -31.94 -14.60
C VAL A 673 -9.04 -30.97 -15.60
N MET A 674 -9.68 -31.50 -16.66
CA MET A 674 -10.55 -30.72 -17.54
C MET A 674 -11.98 -31.24 -17.39
N ARG A 675 -12.93 -30.33 -17.16
CA ARG A 675 -14.37 -30.62 -17.14
C ARG A 675 -15.04 -29.90 -18.29
N GLU A 676 -15.88 -30.63 -19.03
CA GLU A 676 -16.65 -30.10 -20.17
C GLU A 676 -18.15 -30.20 -19.86
N PHE A 677 -18.88 -29.12 -20.14
CA PHE A 677 -20.31 -29.00 -19.95
C PHE A 677 -20.96 -28.51 -21.27
N PRO A 678 -21.46 -29.42 -22.12
CA PRO A 678 -22.12 -29.05 -23.37
C PRO A 678 -23.58 -28.65 -23.15
N GLY A 679 -24.16 -27.92 -24.12
CA GLY A 679 -25.61 -27.68 -24.17
C GLY A 679 -26.12 -26.59 -23.22
N ILE A 680 -25.28 -25.63 -22.85
CA ILE A 680 -25.65 -24.52 -21.97
C ILE A 680 -26.42 -23.47 -22.78
N ALA A 681 -27.72 -23.33 -22.52
CA ALA A 681 -28.56 -22.32 -23.16
C ALA A 681 -28.48 -20.98 -22.41
N VAL A 682 -28.15 -19.91 -23.12
CA VAL A 682 -28.09 -18.53 -22.60
C VAL A 682 -29.12 -17.68 -23.34
N THR A 683 -29.93 -16.92 -22.61
CA THR A 683 -31.06 -16.15 -23.20
C THR A 683 -31.00 -14.65 -22.92
N ASP A 684 -30.34 -14.23 -21.84
CA ASP A 684 -30.24 -12.84 -21.38
C ASP A 684 -29.00 -12.11 -21.91
N GLY A 685 -28.15 -12.81 -22.66
CA GLY A 685 -26.93 -12.28 -23.24
C GLY A 685 -25.71 -12.30 -22.30
N VAL A 686 -25.79 -12.96 -21.15
CA VAL A 686 -24.66 -13.16 -20.25
C VAL A 686 -24.59 -14.61 -19.80
N LEU A 687 -23.44 -15.26 -20.04
CA LEU A 687 -23.17 -16.57 -19.49
C LEU A 687 -22.55 -16.42 -18.10
N ASP A 688 -23.26 -16.93 -17.09
CA ASP A 688 -22.93 -16.89 -15.68
C ASP A 688 -22.36 -18.24 -15.19
N LEU A 689 -21.13 -18.18 -14.64
CA LEU A 689 -20.47 -19.28 -13.93
C LEU A 689 -20.35 -18.92 -12.45
N ASP A 690 -21.20 -19.52 -11.62
CA ASP A 690 -21.31 -19.26 -10.18
C ASP A 690 -20.51 -20.29 -9.38
N PHE A 691 -19.39 -19.86 -8.79
CA PHE A 691 -18.54 -20.69 -7.91
C PHE A 691 -19.00 -20.51 -6.46
N GLY A 692 -19.98 -21.32 -6.07
CA GLY A 692 -20.57 -21.30 -4.74
C GLY A 692 -19.64 -21.83 -3.65
N ALA A 693 -19.53 -21.10 -2.54
CA ALA A 693 -18.85 -21.60 -1.35
C ALA A 693 -19.70 -22.70 -0.67
N VAL A 694 -19.03 -23.67 -0.04
CA VAL A 694 -19.67 -24.72 0.76
C VAL A 694 -19.48 -24.38 2.24
N ALA A 695 -20.54 -24.52 3.04
CA ALA A 695 -20.46 -24.26 4.47
C ALA A 695 -19.34 -25.10 5.13
N GLY A 696 -18.60 -24.49 6.05
CA GLY A 696 -17.43 -25.12 6.69
C GLY A 696 -16.14 -25.11 5.87
N HIS A 697 -16.16 -24.62 4.63
CA HIS A 697 -14.99 -24.60 3.74
C HIS A 697 -14.53 -23.17 3.45
N SER A 698 -13.22 -23.02 3.20
CA SER A 698 -12.62 -21.73 2.87
C SER A 698 -13.06 -21.27 1.48
N SER A 699 -13.30 -19.96 1.32
CA SER A 699 -13.57 -19.33 0.03
C SER A 699 -12.42 -19.50 -0.99
N THR A 700 -11.20 -19.74 -0.49
CA THR A 700 -10.00 -20.04 -1.29
C THR A 700 -10.03 -21.42 -1.96
N ALA A 701 -11.00 -22.28 -1.63
CA ALA A 701 -11.21 -23.56 -2.31
C ALA A 701 -11.66 -23.39 -3.77
N ARG A 702 -12.28 -22.24 -4.07
CA ARG A 702 -12.72 -21.87 -5.42
C ARG A 702 -11.52 -21.38 -6.20
N LEU A 703 -11.09 -22.17 -7.19
CA LEU A 703 -9.93 -21.88 -8.01
C LEU A 703 -10.11 -22.38 -9.44
N CYS A 704 -9.41 -21.76 -10.39
CA CYS A 704 -9.44 -22.14 -11.79
C CYS A 704 -8.13 -21.73 -12.50
N ASN A 705 -7.68 -22.54 -13.46
CA ASN A 705 -6.50 -22.27 -14.28
C ASN A 705 -6.86 -21.74 -15.66
N ALA A 706 -7.94 -22.25 -16.29
CA ALA A 706 -8.45 -21.69 -17.53
C ALA A 706 -9.92 -22.01 -17.76
N ILE A 707 -10.61 -21.13 -18.50
CA ILE A 707 -12.01 -21.28 -18.90
C ILE A 707 -12.13 -21.13 -20.41
N GLU A 708 -12.86 -22.02 -21.07
CA GLU A 708 -13.25 -21.86 -22.48
C GLU A 708 -14.78 -21.82 -22.60
N ILE A 709 -15.28 -20.87 -23.39
CA ILE A 709 -16.68 -20.75 -23.80
C ILE A 709 -16.72 -20.92 -25.31
N ILE A 710 -17.37 -21.99 -25.77
CA ILE A 710 -17.37 -22.40 -27.17
C ILE A 710 -18.82 -22.37 -27.67
N PRO A 711 -19.17 -21.49 -28.63
CA PRO A 711 -20.50 -21.49 -29.22
C PRO A 711 -20.76 -22.80 -29.96
N ALA A 712 -21.99 -23.33 -29.84
CA ALA A 712 -22.45 -24.39 -30.73
C ALA A 712 -22.43 -23.88 -32.18
N LYS A 713 -22.11 -24.77 -33.13
CA LYS A 713 -22.09 -24.45 -34.56
C LYS A 713 -23.47 -24.10 -35.10
#